data_AF-A0A7H2V6R6-F1
#
_entry.id   AF-A0A7H2V6R6-F1
#
_cell.length_a   1.000
_cell.length_b   1.000
_cell.length_c   1.000
_cell.angle_alpha   90.00
_cell.angle_beta   90.00
_cell.angle_gamma   90.00
#
_symmetry.space_group_name_H-M   'P 1'
#
loop_
_entity.id
_entity.type
_entity.pdbx_description
1 polymer ?
#
loop_
_entity_poly.entity_id
_entity_poly.type
_entity_poly.pdbx_seq_one_letter_code
_entity_poly.pdbx_strand_id
1 'polypeptide(L)'
;MFNFQDFIEIHKKAITLKSSQNYKQQLTKDEMQEKIKELVKGEDFLRGDILKLLERFHIQYKNSKSVKYLEIYKNIKYLFNYFQHEDGYTGNKDNIIEAYIYSLKSIEGDNNIVGLEPSTEDKIECLFQSILYFRKAGFKININNGEIVFNEAPKIAKIIDSKMDLLGIWGVEKVVKRFRKWEKSEIYKYVDASKNIIEPIGYIFKKSLKHLNSPKVSLENCEKIFKEVLELSSHYISMYGVQKYSYAQFEYIHSSPKSMIDLLSKQALADQAFKVEQYDSESIFSFISYVRKQYDYKEIEYLYEISKNILECKNNIPVLVNKKLDDLDRKYHNNLEFKVKDLLVNKNVNLDFVTIHDFGNLNFLEKPFLSNEEGNIFFLNHNFFYVGFYNVLFKILYLKKQDKKQGELIERFAESQLHKTNDLFIEGEKKYKVSKTLRGKLNIPSHELESDMIVYNDNSIAFFEIKLRELVKKSKAGNPYSILEDLTQSLVRSQTQLNKHMRFLVENKEIKFNSDKYLKYNNQKIFKVSVSSLDYMGLSSRLVYINFLKLIVTFRLVVDSKFKKEIDFINKHFDEFTNEIKNNNKDEDILIGHAFRNTAYLNVFQLIFLIHRSSLKKVSLIDEIMETRAFFPDQTDFYYYYKFFD
;
A
#
# COMPACT_ATOMS: atom_id res chain seq x y z
N MET A 1 3.23 3.45 -29.72
CA MET A 1 1.98 2.99 -29.06
C MET A 1 0.81 3.78 -29.62
N PHE A 2 -0.19 3.09 -30.18
CA PHE A 2 -1.42 3.73 -30.65
C PHE A 2 -2.26 4.21 -29.45
N ASN A 3 -2.77 5.42 -29.55
CA ASN A 3 -3.62 6.05 -28.55
C ASN A 3 -5.09 6.12 -29.04
N PHE A 4 -5.93 6.77 -28.24
CA PHE A 4 -7.36 6.94 -28.53
C PHE A 4 -7.63 7.61 -29.87
N GLN A 5 -6.88 8.66 -30.22
CA GLN A 5 -7.04 9.39 -31.48
C GLN A 5 -6.57 8.56 -32.67
N ASP A 6 -5.47 7.82 -32.51
CA ASP A 6 -4.98 6.92 -33.57
C ASP A 6 -6.06 5.94 -34.02
N PHE A 7 -6.79 5.33 -33.07
CA PHE A 7 -7.88 4.41 -33.40
C PHE A 7 -9.13 5.09 -33.97
N ILE A 8 -9.37 6.37 -33.67
CA ILE A 8 -10.40 7.14 -34.39
C ILE A 8 -10.01 7.33 -35.85
N GLU A 9 -8.74 7.66 -36.12
CA GLU A 9 -8.23 7.83 -37.48
C GLU A 9 -8.22 6.51 -38.26
N ILE A 10 -7.72 5.43 -37.62
CA ILE A 10 -7.72 4.08 -38.19
C ILE A 10 -9.13 3.67 -38.57
N HIS A 11 -10.10 3.85 -37.68
CA HIS A 11 -11.49 3.51 -37.95
C HIS A 11 -12.06 4.31 -39.14
N LYS A 12 -11.82 5.63 -39.20
CA LYS A 12 -12.24 6.46 -40.34
C LYS A 12 -11.63 5.96 -41.65
N LYS A 13 -10.31 5.76 -41.67
CA LYS A 13 -9.58 5.28 -42.87
C LYS A 13 -10.04 3.88 -43.28
N ALA A 14 -10.24 2.98 -42.33
CA ALA A 14 -10.72 1.62 -42.56
C ALA A 14 -12.12 1.59 -43.18
N ILE A 15 -13.07 2.40 -42.69
CA ILE A 15 -14.41 2.51 -43.29
C ILE A 15 -14.33 3.03 -44.73
N THR A 16 -13.52 4.07 -44.99
CA THR A 16 -13.34 4.62 -46.34
C THR A 16 -12.66 3.63 -47.29
N LEU A 17 -11.66 2.88 -46.83
CA LEU A 17 -10.98 1.88 -47.65
C LEU A 17 -11.86 0.66 -47.92
N LYS A 18 -12.62 0.22 -46.90
CA LYS A 18 -13.59 -0.86 -47.01
C LYS A 18 -14.69 -0.55 -48.04
N SER A 19 -15.09 0.73 -48.17
CA SER A 19 -16.09 1.16 -49.15
C SER A 19 -15.53 1.46 -50.54
N SER A 20 -14.25 1.86 -50.66
CA SER A 20 -13.62 2.26 -51.93
C SER A 20 -12.92 1.10 -52.66
N GLN A 21 -12.41 0.11 -51.93
CA GLN A 21 -11.83 -1.09 -52.52
C GLN A 21 -12.87 -2.21 -52.57
N ASN A 22 -13.05 -2.76 -53.77
CA ASN A 22 -13.42 -4.17 -53.95
C ASN A 22 -12.28 -5.02 -53.34
N TYR A 23 -12.19 -5.13 -52.00
CA TYR A 23 -11.38 -6.16 -51.34
C TYR A 23 -12.01 -7.51 -51.68
N LYS A 24 -11.69 -7.97 -52.91
CA LYS A 24 -12.29 -9.04 -53.70
C LYS A 24 -11.66 -10.41 -53.44
N GLN A 25 -10.88 -10.57 -52.38
CA GLN A 25 -10.67 -11.91 -51.85
C GLN A 25 -11.89 -12.23 -50.99
N GLN A 26 -12.74 -13.16 -51.47
CA GLN A 26 -13.70 -13.87 -50.61
C GLN A 26 -12.87 -14.74 -49.65
N LEU A 27 -12.21 -14.09 -48.69
CA LEU A 27 -11.61 -14.81 -47.57
C LEU A 27 -12.77 -15.29 -46.70
N THR A 28 -12.73 -16.56 -46.37
CA THR A 28 -13.51 -17.15 -45.30
C THR A 28 -13.19 -16.45 -43.97
N LYS A 29 -14.07 -16.62 -42.99
CA LYS A 29 -13.88 -16.06 -41.64
C LYS A 29 -12.57 -16.54 -41.00
N ASP A 30 -12.21 -17.80 -41.22
CA ASP A 30 -11.00 -18.39 -40.64
C ASP A 30 -9.73 -17.82 -41.31
N GLU A 31 -9.75 -17.63 -42.63
CA GLU A 31 -8.65 -16.96 -43.34
C GLU A 31 -8.48 -15.50 -42.90
N MET A 32 -9.58 -14.78 -42.66
CA MET A 32 -9.52 -13.43 -42.11
C MET A 32 -8.96 -13.42 -40.68
N GLN A 33 -9.30 -14.40 -39.84
CA GLN A 33 -8.75 -14.52 -38.50
C GLN A 33 -7.24 -14.82 -38.50
N GLU A 34 -6.78 -15.72 -39.37
CA GLU A 34 -5.34 -15.99 -39.52
C GLU A 34 -4.58 -14.75 -40.01
N LYS A 35 -5.11 -14.03 -41.00
CA LYS A 35 -4.52 -12.75 -41.42
C LYS A 35 -4.48 -11.71 -40.31
N ILE A 36 -5.53 -11.60 -39.49
CA ILE A 36 -5.52 -10.71 -38.32
C ILE A 36 -4.39 -11.10 -37.37
N LYS A 37 -4.24 -12.40 -37.05
CA LYS A 37 -3.17 -12.88 -36.17
C LYS A 37 -1.78 -12.52 -36.70
N GLU A 38 -1.55 -12.73 -38.00
CA GLU A 38 -0.28 -12.41 -38.66
C GLU A 38 0.01 -10.90 -38.65
N LEU A 39 -0.98 -10.09 -39.04
CA LEU A 39 -0.81 -8.64 -39.18
C LEU A 39 -0.66 -7.91 -37.85
N VAL A 40 -1.32 -8.40 -36.79
CA VAL A 40 -1.37 -7.71 -35.49
C VAL A 40 -0.21 -8.13 -34.57
N LYS A 41 0.37 -9.31 -34.76
CA LYS A 41 1.50 -9.80 -33.95
C LYS A 41 2.73 -8.89 -34.08
N GLY A 42 3.37 -8.58 -32.95
CA GLY A 42 4.59 -7.76 -32.93
C GLY A 42 5.17 -7.61 -31.53
N GLU A 43 6.00 -6.58 -31.31
CA GLU A 43 6.71 -6.36 -30.04
C GLU A 43 6.59 -4.92 -29.51
N ASP A 44 5.78 -4.07 -30.14
CA ASP A 44 5.75 -2.62 -29.89
C ASP A 44 4.84 -2.21 -28.71
N PHE A 45 3.79 -2.97 -28.41
CA PHE A 45 2.93 -2.74 -27.23
C PHE A 45 2.25 -4.04 -26.75
N LEU A 46 1.69 -4.02 -25.53
CA LEU A 46 1.19 -5.20 -24.82
C LEU A 46 -0.33 -5.21 -24.64
N ARG A 47 -0.90 -6.36 -24.27
CA ARG A 47 -2.34 -6.51 -23.93
C ARG A 47 -2.86 -5.50 -22.93
N GLY A 48 -2.07 -5.16 -21.91
CA GLY A 48 -2.44 -4.16 -20.92
C GLY A 48 -2.70 -2.76 -21.51
N ASP A 49 -2.01 -2.41 -22.59
CA ASP A 49 -2.21 -1.14 -23.30
C ASP A 49 -3.54 -1.13 -24.06
N ILE A 50 -3.91 -2.27 -24.66
CA ILE A 50 -5.21 -2.47 -25.33
C ILE A 50 -6.37 -2.44 -24.32
N LEU A 51 -6.22 -3.06 -23.16
CA LEU A 51 -7.26 -3.02 -22.12
C LEU A 51 -7.54 -1.59 -21.65
N LYS A 52 -6.50 -0.77 -21.45
CA LYS A 52 -6.65 0.66 -21.12
C LYS A 52 -7.35 1.44 -22.24
N LEU A 53 -7.03 1.12 -23.50
CA LEU A 53 -7.68 1.74 -24.64
C LEU A 53 -9.16 1.38 -24.74
N LEU A 54 -9.50 0.09 -24.55
CA LEU A 54 -10.87 -0.39 -24.49
C LEU A 54 -11.67 0.28 -23.37
N GLU A 55 -11.09 0.43 -22.17
CA GLU A 55 -11.70 1.17 -21.06
C GLU A 55 -12.03 2.61 -21.48
N ARG A 56 -11.10 3.32 -22.13
CA ARG A 56 -11.34 4.70 -22.61
C ARG A 56 -12.48 4.77 -23.63
N PHE A 57 -12.53 3.84 -24.60
CA PHE A 57 -13.63 3.83 -25.58
C PHE A 57 -14.97 3.49 -24.92
N HIS A 58 -14.98 2.59 -23.95
CA HIS A 58 -16.18 2.29 -23.17
C HIS A 58 -16.66 3.53 -22.39
N ILE A 59 -15.74 4.25 -21.72
CA ILE A 59 -16.07 5.51 -21.04
C ILE A 59 -16.63 6.54 -22.03
N GLN A 60 -15.95 6.76 -23.17
CA GLN A 60 -16.43 7.72 -24.16
C GLN A 60 -17.81 7.34 -24.73
N TYR A 61 -18.05 6.05 -24.98
CA TYR A 61 -19.34 5.53 -25.42
C TYR A 61 -20.42 5.78 -24.37
N LYS A 62 -20.18 5.43 -23.09
CA LYS A 62 -21.17 5.68 -22.03
C LYS A 62 -21.51 7.16 -21.88
N ASN A 63 -20.53 8.07 -22.05
CA ASN A 63 -20.74 9.51 -21.96
C ASN A 63 -21.53 10.09 -23.14
N SER A 64 -21.19 9.70 -24.37
CA SER A 64 -21.76 10.31 -25.58
C SER A 64 -22.93 9.55 -26.19
N LYS A 65 -23.09 8.27 -25.84
CA LYS A 65 -23.99 7.30 -26.49
C LYS A 65 -23.79 7.20 -28.01
N SER A 66 -22.64 7.64 -28.52
CA SER A 66 -22.34 7.59 -29.95
C SER A 66 -21.98 6.17 -30.38
N VAL A 67 -22.75 5.64 -31.34
CA VAL A 67 -22.57 4.30 -31.93
C VAL A 67 -21.15 4.11 -32.47
N LYS A 68 -20.55 5.17 -33.02
CA LYS A 68 -19.16 5.16 -33.50
C LYS A 68 -18.16 4.66 -32.45
N TYR A 69 -18.26 5.09 -31.19
CA TYR A 69 -17.31 4.64 -30.16
C TYR A 69 -17.56 3.19 -29.74
N LEU A 70 -18.81 2.74 -29.80
CA LEU A 70 -19.16 1.33 -29.58
C LEU A 70 -18.61 0.44 -30.71
N GLU A 71 -18.74 0.87 -31.97
CA GLU A 71 -18.16 0.18 -33.12
C GLU A 71 -16.65 0.10 -33.01
N ILE A 72 -15.98 1.18 -32.63
CA ILE A 72 -14.53 1.17 -32.43
C ILE A 72 -14.14 0.19 -31.31
N TYR A 73 -14.85 0.22 -30.17
CA TYR A 73 -14.63 -0.71 -29.06
C TYR A 73 -14.75 -2.17 -29.52
N LYS A 74 -15.86 -2.53 -30.19
CA LYS A 74 -16.13 -3.89 -30.66
C LYS A 74 -15.05 -4.38 -31.62
N ASN A 75 -14.61 -3.52 -32.54
CA ASN A 75 -13.56 -3.86 -33.48
C ASN A 75 -12.21 -4.06 -32.80
N ILE A 76 -11.80 -3.15 -31.90
CA ILE A 76 -10.55 -3.34 -31.14
C ILE A 76 -10.62 -4.64 -30.33
N LYS A 77 -11.74 -4.90 -29.66
CA LYS A 77 -11.91 -6.11 -28.86
C LYS A 77 -11.79 -7.37 -29.71
N TYR A 78 -12.43 -7.41 -30.89
CA TYR A 78 -12.33 -8.54 -31.82
C TYR A 78 -10.90 -8.71 -32.37
N LEU A 79 -10.31 -7.60 -32.83
CA LEU A 79 -8.96 -7.54 -33.40
C LEU A 79 -7.91 -8.18 -32.48
N PHE A 80 -8.04 -7.96 -31.17
CA PHE A 80 -7.09 -8.45 -30.17
C PHE A 80 -7.60 -9.66 -29.36
N ASN A 81 -8.76 -10.23 -29.69
CA ASN A 81 -9.39 -11.30 -28.88
C ASN A 81 -8.61 -12.62 -28.88
N TYR A 82 -7.84 -12.87 -29.95
CA TYR A 82 -7.22 -14.17 -30.24
C TYR A 82 -5.83 -14.35 -29.65
N PHE A 83 -5.32 -13.34 -28.94
CA PHE A 83 -3.97 -13.33 -28.40
C PHE A 83 -3.95 -13.74 -26.94
N GLN A 84 -2.91 -14.43 -26.52
CA GLN A 84 -2.65 -14.75 -25.11
C GLN A 84 -2.18 -13.50 -24.35
N HIS A 85 -2.06 -13.62 -23.02
CA HIS A 85 -1.67 -12.49 -22.18
C HIS A 85 -0.23 -12.01 -22.46
N GLU A 86 0.64 -12.90 -22.94
CA GLU A 86 2.07 -12.64 -23.17
C GLU A 86 2.37 -12.10 -24.57
N ASP A 87 1.40 -12.10 -25.47
CA ASP A 87 1.58 -11.66 -26.84
C ASP A 87 1.79 -10.13 -26.93
N GLY A 88 2.80 -9.74 -27.69
CA GLY A 88 3.01 -8.37 -28.13
C GLY A 88 2.30 -8.07 -29.46
N TYR A 89 2.16 -6.78 -29.75
CA TYR A 89 1.48 -6.29 -30.94
C TYR A 89 2.32 -5.31 -31.74
N THR A 90 2.11 -5.28 -33.07
CA THR A 90 2.83 -4.39 -33.96
C THR A 90 2.37 -2.95 -33.86
N GLY A 91 3.33 -2.02 -33.90
CA GLY A 91 3.15 -0.58 -34.05
C GLY A 91 3.00 -0.14 -35.51
N ASN A 92 3.00 -1.06 -36.48
CA ASN A 92 2.83 -0.73 -37.89
C ASN A 92 1.37 -0.32 -38.17
N LYS A 93 1.16 0.98 -38.46
CA LYS A 93 -0.18 1.56 -38.67
C LYS A 93 -0.91 0.94 -39.85
N ASP A 94 -0.20 0.60 -40.93
CA ASP A 94 -0.83 0.04 -42.13
C ASP A 94 -1.27 -1.41 -41.90
N ASN A 95 -0.44 -2.22 -41.22
CA ASN A 95 -0.84 -3.58 -40.81
C ASN A 95 -2.08 -3.55 -39.91
N ILE A 96 -2.12 -2.62 -38.94
CA ILE A 96 -3.29 -2.47 -38.06
C ILE A 96 -4.52 -2.02 -38.84
N ILE A 97 -4.40 -1.10 -39.80
CA ILE A 97 -5.53 -0.68 -40.65
C ILE A 97 -6.08 -1.87 -41.46
N GLU A 98 -5.20 -2.66 -42.07
CA GLU A 98 -5.60 -3.83 -42.85
C GLU A 98 -6.30 -4.88 -41.98
N ALA A 99 -5.71 -5.21 -40.82
CA ALA A 99 -6.32 -6.12 -39.86
C ALA A 99 -7.65 -5.60 -39.31
N TYR A 100 -7.78 -4.28 -39.11
CA TYR A 100 -9.02 -3.64 -38.69
C TYR A 100 -10.13 -3.77 -39.74
N ILE A 101 -9.80 -3.69 -41.05
CA ILE A 101 -10.76 -3.93 -42.14
C ILE A 101 -11.26 -5.37 -42.11
N TYR A 102 -10.37 -6.35 -41.90
CA TYR A 102 -10.77 -7.76 -41.74
C TYR A 102 -11.66 -7.96 -40.52
N SER A 103 -11.33 -7.35 -39.38
CA SER A 103 -12.17 -7.35 -38.18
C SER A 103 -13.58 -6.82 -38.48
N LEU A 104 -13.69 -5.66 -39.14
CA LEU A 104 -14.97 -5.06 -39.52
C LEU A 104 -15.83 -6.01 -40.37
N LYS A 105 -15.21 -6.71 -41.33
CA LYS A 105 -15.92 -7.66 -42.20
C LYS A 105 -16.37 -8.91 -41.43
N SER A 106 -15.51 -9.45 -40.57
CA SER A 106 -15.83 -10.61 -39.75
C SER A 106 -16.99 -10.35 -38.80
N ILE A 107 -17.10 -9.13 -38.26
CA ILE A 107 -18.20 -8.74 -37.36
C ILE A 107 -19.52 -8.55 -38.12
N GLU A 108 -19.51 -7.92 -39.29
CA GLU A 108 -20.75 -7.72 -40.09
C GLU A 108 -21.35 -9.02 -40.63
N GLY A 109 -20.51 -10.03 -40.89
CA GLY A 109 -20.94 -11.31 -41.45
C GLY A 109 -21.49 -12.31 -40.42
N ASP A 110 -21.46 -12.01 -39.12
CA ASP A 110 -21.80 -12.98 -38.08
C ASP A 110 -22.47 -12.35 -36.85
N ASN A 111 -23.78 -12.54 -36.76
CA ASN A 111 -24.59 -12.10 -35.61
C ASN A 111 -24.36 -12.94 -34.33
N ASN A 112 -23.60 -14.03 -34.39
CA ASN A 112 -23.36 -14.94 -33.26
C ASN A 112 -22.04 -14.66 -32.51
N ILE A 113 -21.33 -13.57 -32.81
CA ILE A 113 -20.10 -13.23 -32.06
C ILE A 113 -20.48 -12.69 -30.67
N VAL A 114 -20.51 -13.60 -29.70
CA VAL A 114 -20.78 -13.29 -28.30
C VAL A 114 -19.56 -12.61 -27.66
N GLY A 115 -19.81 -11.66 -26.74
CA GLY A 115 -18.76 -11.10 -25.89
C GLY A 115 -18.03 -9.87 -26.45
N LEU A 116 -18.42 -9.32 -27.60
CA LEU A 116 -17.86 -8.06 -28.11
C LEU A 116 -18.44 -6.81 -27.46
N GLU A 117 -19.59 -6.92 -26.80
CA GLU A 117 -20.14 -5.81 -26.04
C GLU A 117 -19.23 -5.42 -24.87
N PRO A 118 -19.20 -4.13 -24.49
CA PRO A 118 -18.56 -3.72 -23.26
C PRO A 118 -19.13 -4.50 -22.08
N SER A 119 -18.25 -5.15 -21.31
CA SER A 119 -18.64 -5.77 -20.05
C SER A 119 -19.13 -4.70 -19.08
N THR A 120 -20.11 -5.05 -18.24
CA THR A 120 -20.46 -4.25 -17.07
C THR A 120 -19.32 -4.37 -16.06
N GLU A 121 -18.28 -3.58 -16.25
CA GLU A 121 -17.18 -3.45 -15.30
C GLU A 121 -17.63 -2.58 -14.14
N ASP A 122 -17.56 -3.13 -12.92
CA ASP A 122 -17.95 -2.47 -11.67
C ASP A 122 -17.31 -1.08 -11.54
N LYS A 123 -16.04 -0.97 -11.97
CA LYS A 123 -15.27 0.29 -12.02
C LYS A 123 -15.93 1.36 -12.87
N ILE A 124 -16.25 1.03 -14.12
CA ILE A 124 -16.84 1.98 -15.07
C ILE A 124 -18.25 2.34 -14.61
N GLU A 125 -19.01 1.40 -14.06
CA GLU A 125 -20.35 1.69 -13.54
C GLU A 125 -20.32 2.66 -12.35
N CYS A 126 -19.48 2.38 -11.35
CA CYS A 126 -19.29 3.28 -10.20
C CYS A 126 -18.83 4.69 -10.62
N LEU A 127 -17.96 4.77 -11.63
CA LEU A 127 -17.48 6.04 -12.18
C LEU A 127 -18.62 6.85 -12.80
N PHE A 128 -19.45 6.22 -13.62
CA PHE A 128 -20.59 6.90 -14.27
C PHE A 128 -21.67 7.31 -13.28
N GLN A 129 -21.93 6.51 -12.25
CA GLN A 129 -22.83 6.91 -11.16
C GLN A 129 -22.35 8.21 -10.51
N SER A 130 -21.04 8.34 -10.24
CA SER A 130 -20.45 9.56 -9.66
C SER A 130 -20.46 10.76 -10.62
N ILE A 131 -20.19 10.55 -11.90
CA ILE A 131 -20.28 11.62 -12.92
C ILE A 131 -21.72 12.16 -12.98
N LEU A 132 -22.71 11.28 -13.03
CA LEU A 132 -24.12 11.67 -13.08
C LEU A 132 -24.56 12.39 -11.81
N TYR A 133 -24.11 11.91 -10.65
CA TYR A 133 -24.37 12.55 -9.36
C TYR A 133 -23.91 14.02 -9.35
N PHE A 134 -22.65 14.26 -9.71
CA PHE A 134 -22.10 15.62 -9.68
C PHE A 134 -22.65 16.52 -10.79
N ARG A 135 -22.92 15.99 -11.99
CA ARG A 135 -23.60 16.76 -13.04
C ARG A 135 -25.00 17.20 -12.61
N LYS A 136 -25.76 16.32 -11.94
CA LYS A 136 -27.07 16.67 -11.35
C LYS A 136 -26.95 17.76 -10.27
N ALA A 137 -25.86 17.74 -9.51
CA ALA A 137 -25.53 18.79 -8.53
C ALA A 137 -24.96 20.08 -9.15
N GLY A 138 -24.88 20.19 -10.48
CA GLY A 138 -24.46 21.40 -11.20
C GLY A 138 -22.96 21.52 -11.47
N PHE A 139 -22.16 20.49 -11.16
CA PHE A 139 -20.72 20.50 -11.43
C PHE A 139 -20.40 20.17 -12.89
N LYS A 140 -19.39 20.86 -13.43
CA LYS A 140 -18.88 20.67 -14.79
C LYS A 140 -17.83 19.55 -14.81
N ILE A 141 -18.24 18.37 -15.26
CA ILE A 141 -17.35 17.22 -15.47
C ILE A 141 -17.28 16.91 -16.96
N ASN A 142 -16.08 17.09 -17.53
CA ASN A 142 -15.81 16.83 -18.93
C ASN A 142 -15.16 15.46 -19.12
N ILE A 143 -15.47 14.81 -20.23
CA ILE A 143 -14.86 13.54 -20.65
C ILE A 143 -14.30 13.76 -22.04
N ASN A 144 -12.98 13.71 -22.14
CA ASN A 144 -12.22 13.94 -23.36
C ASN A 144 -11.46 12.65 -23.69
N ASN A 145 -11.79 12.02 -24.82
CA ASN A 145 -11.10 10.80 -25.27
C ASN A 145 -11.13 9.67 -24.24
N GLY A 146 -12.25 9.51 -23.53
CA GLY A 146 -12.39 8.55 -22.46
C GLY A 146 -11.66 8.90 -21.16
N GLU A 147 -11.00 10.05 -21.07
CA GLU A 147 -10.36 10.55 -19.84
C GLU A 147 -11.25 11.60 -19.17
N ILE A 148 -11.30 11.56 -17.85
CA ILE A 148 -12.10 12.49 -17.06
C ILE A 148 -11.26 13.70 -16.69
N VAL A 149 -11.79 14.89 -16.98
CA VAL A 149 -11.21 16.16 -16.54
C VAL A 149 -12.05 16.70 -15.38
N PHE A 150 -11.53 16.53 -14.16
CA PHE A 150 -12.23 16.83 -12.91
C PHE A 150 -11.68 18.08 -12.20
N ASN A 151 -11.75 19.23 -12.87
CA ASN A 151 -11.19 20.50 -12.36
C ASN A 151 -11.93 21.07 -11.14
N GLU A 152 -13.16 20.61 -10.86
CA GLU A 152 -13.95 21.11 -9.73
C GLU A 152 -13.70 20.35 -8.42
N ALA A 153 -12.76 19.40 -8.41
CA ALA A 153 -12.38 18.64 -7.23
C ALA A 153 -12.12 19.50 -5.97
N PRO A 154 -11.36 20.62 -6.02
CA PRO A 154 -11.14 21.46 -4.84
C PRO A 154 -12.42 22.09 -4.28
N LYS A 155 -13.38 22.44 -5.16
CA LYS A 155 -14.67 23.01 -4.73
C LYS A 155 -15.50 21.99 -3.98
N ILE A 156 -15.58 20.76 -4.48
CA ILE A 156 -16.31 19.66 -3.84
C ILE A 156 -15.67 19.32 -2.48
N ALA A 157 -14.33 19.24 -2.44
CA ALA A 157 -13.61 19.02 -1.19
C ALA A 157 -13.88 20.12 -0.15
N LYS A 158 -13.99 21.38 -0.57
CA LYS A 158 -14.36 22.50 0.32
C LYS A 158 -15.78 22.37 0.87
N ILE A 159 -16.73 21.89 0.07
CA ILE A 159 -18.11 21.63 0.53
C ILE A 159 -18.11 20.54 1.61
N ILE A 160 -17.33 19.47 1.42
CA ILE A 160 -17.15 18.41 2.41
C ILE A 160 -16.54 18.97 3.70
N ASP A 161 -15.48 19.78 3.60
CA ASP A 161 -14.86 20.46 4.76
C ASP A 161 -15.88 21.33 5.51
N SER A 162 -16.64 22.18 4.81
CA SER A 162 -17.64 23.04 5.46
C SER A 162 -18.73 22.24 6.17
N LYS A 163 -19.17 21.10 5.63
CA LYS A 163 -20.12 20.22 6.31
C LYS A 163 -19.49 19.55 7.53
N MET A 164 -18.23 19.16 7.47
CA MET A 164 -17.50 18.63 8.63
C MET A 164 -17.30 19.68 9.72
N ASP A 165 -17.03 20.93 9.35
CA ASP A 165 -16.95 22.05 10.29
C ASP A 165 -18.26 22.27 11.05
N LEU A 166 -19.40 22.14 10.37
CA LEU A 166 -20.71 22.20 11.00
C LEU A 166 -20.93 21.08 12.02
N LEU A 167 -20.45 19.87 11.72
CA LEU A 167 -20.55 18.72 12.61
C LEU A 167 -19.62 18.81 13.82
N GLY A 168 -18.45 19.45 13.67
CA GLY A 168 -17.45 19.53 14.74
C GLY A 168 -17.03 18.14 15.26
N ILE A 169 -16.82 18.02 16.57
CA ILE A 169 -16.43 16.76 17.22
C ILE A 169 -17.43 15.61 17.00
N TRP A 170 -18.72 15.90 16.78
CA TRP A 170 -19.72 14.87 16.45
C TRP A 170 -19.43 14.19 15.11
N GLY A 171 -18.77 14.88 14.18
CA GLY A 171 -18.30 14.29 12.93
C GLY A 171 -17.32 13.13 13.19
N VAL A 172 -16.33 13.35 14.06
CA VAL A 172 -15.35 12.32 14.45
C VAL A 172 -16.05 11.11 15.07
N GLU A 173 -16.93 11.33 16.03
CA GLU A 173 -17.67 10.24 16.70
C GLU A 173 -18.50 9.40 15.72
N LYS A 174 -19.19 10.07 14.78
CA LYS A 174 -19.99 9.38 13.77
C LYS A 174 -19.12 8.55 12.83
N VAL A 175 -17.99 9.09 12.37
CA VAL A 175 -17.06 8.33 11.51
C VAL A 175 -16.47 7.14 12.27
N VAL A 176 -16.06 7.32 13.53
CA VAL A 176 -15.50 6.21 14.34
C VAL A 176 -16.50 5.06 14.47
N LYS A 177 -17.79 5.35 14.61
CA LYS A 177 -18.88 4.36 14.65
C LYS A 177 -19.13 3.64 13.31
N ARG A 178 -18.62 4.16 12.19
CA ARG A 178 -18.72 3.50 10.88
C ARG A 178 -17.68 2.39 10.68
N PHE A 179 -16.54 2.45 11.36
CA PHE A 179 -15.56 1.37 11.28
C PHE A 179 -16.14 0.08 11.87
N ARG A 180 -16.12 -0.98 11.08
CA ARG A 180 -16.55 -2.30 11.53
C ARG A 180 -15.45 -2.92 12.35
N LYS A 181 -15.77 -3.53 13.48
CA LYS A 181 -14.82 -4.32 14.28
C LYS A 181 -14.92 -5.78 13.94
N TRP A 182 -13.85 -6.51 14.23
CA TRP A 182 -13.94 -7.96 14.38
C TRP A 182 -14.68 -8.32 15.68
N GLU A 183 -15.48 -9.38 15.64
CA GLU A 183 -16.18 -9.86 16.84
C GLU A 183 -15.17 -10.14 17.95
N LYS A 184 -15.44 -9.64 19.16
CA LYS A 184 -14.59 -9.82 20.35
C LYS A 184 -13.17 -9.21 20.22
N SER A 185 -12.91 -8.31 19.27
CA SER A 185 -11.64 -7.60 19.12
C SER A 185 -11.84 -6.09 19.02
N GLU A 186 -10.82 -5.33 19.41
CA GLU A 186 -10.74 -3.88 19.19
C GLU A 186 -10.12 -3.53 17.82
N ILE A 187 -9.69 -4.53 17.04
CA ILE A 187 -9.16 -4.34 15.69
C ILE A 187 -10.29 -4.07 14.69
N TYR A 188 -10.02 -3.15 13.78
CA TYR A 188 -10.96 -2.74 12.74
C TYR A 188 -10.81 -3.54 11.46
N LYS A 189 -11.94 -3.82 10.81
CA LYS A 189 -12.07 -4.45 9.51
C LYS A 189 -12.37 -3.40 8.45
N TYR A 190 -11.48 -3.29 7.48
CA TYR A 190 -11.67 -2.43 6.31
C TYR A 190 -12.41 -3.16 5.19
N VAL A 191 -13.04 -2.41 4.30
CA VAL A 191 -13.61 -2.94 3.05
C VAL A 191 -12.65 -2.57 1.93
N ASP A 192 -11.91 -3.56 1.43
CA ASP A 192 -10.89 -3.33 0.42
C ASP A 192 -11.44 -3.42 -1.00
N ALA A 193 -12.46 -4.25 -1.25
CA ALA A 193 -13.04 -4.47 -2.56
C ALA A 193 -14.57 -4.56 -2.54
N SER A 194 -15.22 -4.00 -3.57
CA SER A 194 -16.69 -4.01 -3.73
C SER A 194 -17.08 -3.75 -5.18
N LYS A 195 -18.22 -4.31 -5.60
CA LYS A 195 -18.87 -4.00 -6.88
C LYS A 195 -19.52 -2.61 -6.91
N ASN A 196 -19.92 -2.13 -5.73
CA ASN A 196 -20.55 -0.83 -5.52
C ASN A 196 -19.55 0.19 -4.97
N ILE A 197 -19.88 1.48 -5.09
CA ILE A 197 -19.09 2.58 -4.49
C ILE A 197 -18.95 2.34 -2.97
N ILE A 198 -17.71 2.37 -2.48
CA ILE A 198 -17.38 2.20 -1.07
C ILE A 198 -17.32 3.59 -0.40
N GLU A 199 -17.79 3.65 0.84
CA GLU A 199 -17.60 4.83 1.69
C GLU A 199 -16.11 5.02 2.02
N PRO A 200 -15.50 6.16 1.67
CA PRO A 200 -14.08 6.41 1.90
C PRO A 200 -13.86 6.88 3.34
N ILE A 201 -14.14 5.99 4.29
CA ILE A 201 -14.12 6.30 5.73
C ILE A 201 -12.77 6.85 6.20
N GLY A 202 -11.66 6.43 5.58
CA GLY A 202 -10.32 6.97 5.86
C GLY A 202 -10.18 8.45 5.50
N TYR A 203 -10.68 8.84 4.33
CA TYR A 203 -10.73 10.24 3.88
C TYR A 203 -11.64 11.07 4.78
N ILE A 204 -12.85 10.58 5.04
CA ILE A 204 -13.86 11.26 5.86
C ILE A 204 -13.36 11.44 7.30
N PHE A 205 -12.68 10.44 7.86
CA PHE A 205 -12.04 10.53 9.17
C PHE A 205 -11.01 11.64 9.21
N LYS A 206 -10.04 11.64 8.29
CA LYS A 206 -8.98 12.65 8.22
C LYS A 206 -9.54 14.08 8.04
N LYS A 207 -10.65 14.21 7.31
CA LYS A 207 -11.41 15.46 7.16
C LYS A 207 -12.05 15.90 8.47
N SER A 208 -12.70 14.99 9.19
CA SER A 208 -13.34 15.28 10.48
C SER A 208 -12.35 15.76 11.55
N LEU A 209 -11.10 15.28 11.52
CA LEU A 209 -10.06 15.66 12.49
C LEU A 209 -9.62 17.13 12.39
N LYS A 210 -9.92 17.81 11.27
CA LYS A 210 -9.69 19.27 11.13
C LYS A 210 -10.64 20.09 12.00
N HIS A 211 -11.76 19.50 12.42
CA HIS A 211 -12.91 20.20 13.00
C HIS A 211 -13.28 19.58 14.36
N LEU A 212 -12.49 19.86 15.39
CA LEU A 212 -12.69 19.33 16.76
C LEU A 212 -13.45 20.28 17.69
N ASN A 213 -13.94 21.40 17.16
CA ASN A 213 -14.74 22.37 17.91
C ASN A 213 -16.14 21.82 18.21
N SER A 214 -16.86 22.50 19.09
CA SER A 214 -18.26 22.17 19.39
C SER A 214 -19.13 22.17 18.12
N PRO A 215 -20.10 21.25 18.01
CA PRO A 215 -21.00 21.17 16.85
C PRO A 215 -21.79 22.46 16.68
N LYS A 216 -21.92 22.94 15.43
CA LYS A 216 -22.64 24.17 15.07
C LYS A 216 -24.06 23.89 14.56
N VAL A 217 -24.56 22.67 14.78
CA VAL A 217 -25.84 22.18 14.25
C VAL A 217 -26.64 21.45 15.32
N SER A 218 -27.96 21.42 15.15
CA SER A 218 -28.84 20.62 16.02
C SER A 218 -28.60 19.13 15.84
N LEU A 219 -28.93 18.35 16.87
CA LEU A 219 -28.82 16.89 16.85
C LEU A 219 -29.63 16.25 15.71
N GLU A 220 -30.82 16.80 15.41
CA GLU A 220 -31.69 16.35 14.32
C GLU A 220 -31.03 16.53 12.95
N ASN A 221 -30.43 17.70 12.69
CA ASN A 221 -29.76 17.99 11.42
C ASN A 221 -28.40 17.29 11.28
N CYS A 222 -27.77 16.91 12.40
CA CYS A 222 -26.46 16.26 12.42
C CYS A 222 -26.44 14.96 11.59
N GLU A 223 -27.48 14.12 11.71
CA GLU A 223 -27.55 12.86 10.95
C GLU A 223 -27.72 13.10 9.45
N LYS A 224 -28.56 14.08 9.08
CA LYS A 224 -28.78 14.46 7.68
C LYS A 224 -27.48 14.97 7.04
N ILE A 225 -26.80 15.91 7.69
CA ILE A 225 -25.54 16.47 7.19
C ILE A 225 -24.48 15.38 7.07
N PHE A 226 -24.38 14.47 8.05
CA PHE A 226 -23.41 13.38 7.99
C PHE A 226 -23.66 12.43 6.82
N LYS A 227 -24.93 12.07 6.54
CA LYS A 227 -25.29 11.26 5.36
C LYS A 227 -24.91 11.96 4.04
N GLU A 228 -25.13 13.26 3.95
CA GLU A 228 -24.69 14.04 2.78
C GLU A 228 -23.16 14.02 2.62
N VAL A 229 -22.40 14.09 3.73
CA VAL A 229 -20.93 13.97 3.66
C VAL A 229 -20.50 12.58 3.19
N LEU A 230 -21.13 11.51 3.66
CA LEU A 230 -20.85 10.15 3.21
C LEU A 230 -21.08 10.02 1.70
N GLU A 231 -22.23 10.46 1.20
CA GLU A 231 -22.58 10.39 -0.22
C GLU A 231 -21.65 11.24 -1.10
N LEU A 232 -21.45 12.51 -0.73
CA LEU A 232 -20.55 13.42 -1.44
C LEU A 232 -19.12 12.87 -1.50
N SER A 233 -18.61 12.38 -0.38
CA SER A 233 -17.24 11.85 -0.30
C SER A 233 -17.10 10.55 -1.10
N SER A 234 -18.11 9.68 -1.08
CA SER A 234 -18.12 8.41 -1.82
C SER A 234 -18.04 8.65 -3.33
N HIS A 235 -18.89 9.53 -3.86
CA HIS A 235 -18.80 9.91 -5.26
C HIS A 235 -17.51 10.67 -5.58
N TYR A 236 -17.06 11.56 -4.70
CA TYR A 236 -15.82 12.33 -4.89
C TYR A 236 -14.60 11.43 -5.03
N ILE A 237 -14.43 10.44 -4.16
CA ILE A 237 -13.29 9.50 -4.21
C ILE A 237 -13.42 8.53 -5.39
N SER A 238 -14.63 8.09 -5.72
CA SER A 238 -14.90 7.23 -6.88
C SER A 238 -14.43 7.85 -8.21
N MET A 239 -14.50 9.19 -8.34
CA MET A 239 -13.98 9.92 -9.51
C MET A 239 -12.48 9.70 -9.78
N TYR A 240 -11.69 9.33 -8.76
CA TYR A 240 -10.26 9.10 -8.90
C TYR A 240 -9.91 7.63 -9.25
N GLY A 241 -10.88 6.71 -9.21
CA GLY A 241 -10.67 5.32 -9.59
C GLY A 241 -9.63 4.57 -8.74
N VAL A 242 -9.48 4.96 -7.46
CA VAL A 242 -8.53 4.35 -6.52
C VAL A 242 -9.15 3.21 -5.69
N GLN A 243 -10.47 3.06 -5.71
CA GLN A 243 -11.16 1.93 -5.10
C GLN A 243 -10.76 0.62 -5.77
N LYS A 244 -10.66 -0.48 -5.00
CA LYS A 244 -10.56 -1.82 -5.58
C LYS A 244 -11.95 -2.40 -5.83
N TYR A 245 -12.06 -3.14 -6.92
CA TYR A 245 -13.30 -3.81 -7.32
C TYR A 245 -13.17 -5.32 -7.09
N SER A 246 -14.26 -6.06 -7.27
CA SER A 246 -14.21 -7.52 -7.13
C SER A 246 -13.09 -8.11 -8.00
N TYR A 247 -12.37 -9.08 -7.47
CA TYR A 247 -11.25 -9.75 -8.16
C TYR A 247 -9.98 -8.88 -8.33
N ALA A 248 -9.85 -7.75 -7.62
CA ALA A 248 -8.67 -6.88 -7.69
C ALA A 248 -7.34 -7.56 -7.34
N GLN A 249 -7.36 -8.67 -6.60
CA GLN A 249 -6.17 -9.49 -6.36
C GLN A 249 -5.52 -9.99 -7.64
N PHE A 250 -6.32 -10.26 -8.69
CA PHE A 250 -5.80 -10.69 -9.98
C PHE A 250 -5.07 -9.58 -10.73
N GLU A 251 -5.43 -8.31 -10.48
CA GLU A 251 -4.69 -7.16 -11.04
C GLU A 251 -3.24 -7.18 -10.55
N TYR A 252 -3.01 -7.56 -9.28
CA TYR A 252 -1.67 -7.79 -8.77
C TYR A 252 -1.07 -9.04 -9.39
N ILE A 253 -1.68 -10.21 -9.24
CA ILE A 253 -1.08 -11.50 -9.69
C ILE A 253 -0.57 -11.43 -11.13
N HIS A 254 -1.36 -10.82 -12.03
CA HIS A 254 -1.07 -10.73 -13.47
C HIS A 254 -0.48 -9.38 -13.91
N SER A 255 -0.05 -8.52 -12.98
CA SER A 255 0.54 -7.24 -13.33
C SER A 255 1.85 -7.40 -14.12
N SER A 256 2.05 -6.55 -15.12
CA SER A 256 3.33 -6.27 -15.78
C SER A 256 4.16 -5.24 -14.99
N PRO A 257 5.45 -5.05 -15.29
CA PRO A 257 6.24 -3.94 -14.73
C PRO A 257 5.57 -2.57 -14.85
N LYS A 258 5.00 -2.26 -16.03
CA LYS A 258 4.35 -0.97 -16.29
C LYS A 258 3.05 -0.81 -15.49
N SER A 259 2.22 -1.84 -15.42
CA SER A 259 0.96 -1.79 -14.66
C SER A 259 1.19 -1.84 -13.15
N MET A 260 2.25 -2.52 -12.68
CA MET A 260 2.61 -2.55 -11.27
C MET A 260 2.87 -1.14 -10.72
N ILE A 261 3.57 -0.28 -11.44
CA ILE A 261 3.85 1.10 -10.98
C ILE A 261 2.56 1.88 -10.74
N ASP A 262 1.58 1.76 -11.65
CA ASP A 262 0.25 2.38 -11.51
C ASP A 262 -0.54 1.77 -10.34
N LEU A 263 -0.46 0.45 -10.15
CA LEU A 263 -1.10 -0.25 -9.03
C LEU A 263 -0.53 0.18 -7.68
N LEU A 264 0.78 0.36 -7.55
CA LEU A 264 1.41 0.83 -6.32
C LEU A 264 0.95 2.26 -5.95
N SER A 265 0.87 3.15 -6.94
CA SER A 265 0.33 4.50 -6.76
C SER A 265 -1.13 4.49 -6.32
N LYS A 266 -1.97 3.67 -6.97
CA LYS A 266 -3.38 3.50 -6.59
C LYS A 266 -3.53 2.89 -5.20
N GLN A 267 -2.73 1.90 -4.87
CA GLN A 267 -2.72 1.25 -3.56
C GLN A 267 -2.42 2.25 -2.45
N ALA A 268 -1.40 3.09 -2.61
CA ALA A 268 -1.05 4.11 -1.64
C ALA A 268 -2.20 5.11 -1.41
N LEU A 269 -2.85 5.58 -2.48
CA LEU A 269 -4.01 6.48 -2.37
C LEU A 269 -5.23 5.77 -1.77
N ALA A 270 -5.48 4.52 -2.14
CA ALA A 270 -6.59 3.72 -1.64
C ALA A 270 -6.48 3.48 -0.13
N ASP A 271 -5.28 3.14 0.35
CA ASP A 271 -5.04 2.95 1.78
C ASP A 271 -5.32 4.24 2.56
N GLN A 272 -4.95 5.41 2.02
CA GLN A 272 -5.27 6.68 2.65
C GLN A 272 -6.75 7.06 2.54
N ALA A 273 -7.42 6.72 1.44
CA ALA A 273 -8.83 7.07 1.24
C ALA A 273 -9.81 6.18 2.02
N PHE A 274 -9.53 4.88 2.12
CA PHE A 274 -10.47 3.91 2.67
C PHE A 274 -10.10 3.39 4.06
N LYS A 275 -8.85 3.60 4.50
CA LYS A 275 -8.36 3.07 5.77
C LYS A 275 -7.75 4.15 6.66
N VAL A 276 -7.53 3.77 7.91
CA VAL A 276 -6.71 4.51 8.87
C VAL A 276 -5.60 3.56 9.32
N GLU A 277 -4.37 4.06 9.43
CA GLU A 277 -3.29 3.28 10.04
C GLU A 277 -3.76 2.84 11.44
N GLN A 278 -3.72 1.54 11.71
CA GLN A 278 -4.18 0.96 12.97
C GLN A 278 -3.06 0.18 13.64
N TYR A 279 -3.03 0.21 14.96
CA TYR A 279 -1.98 -0.36 15.78
C TYR A 279 -2.57 -0.99 17.03
N ASP A 280 -1.91 -2.02 17.55
CA ASP A 280 -2.30 -2.66 18.82
C ASP A 280 -1.72 -1.86 20.00
N SER A 281 -2.60 -1.18 20.74
CA SER A 281 -2.22 -0.27 21.84
C SER A 281 -1.51 -0.98 22.99
N GLU A 282 -1.89 -2.22 23.31
CA GLU A 282 -1.24 -3.02 24.36
C GLU A 282 0.22 -3.34 24.00
N SER A 283 0.48 -3.69 22.74
CA SER A 283 1.83 -3.99 22.26
C SER A 283 2.73 -2.74 22.26
N ILE A 284 2.20 -1.58 21.85
CA ILE A 284 2.92 -0.31 21.97
C ILE A 284 3.19 0.03 23.44
N PHE A 285 2.21 -0.15 24.33
CA PHE A 285 2.39 0.09 25.76
C PHE A 285 3.43 -0.84 26.39
N SER A 286 3.46 -2.11 25.97
CA SER A 286 4.48 -3.07 26.39
C SER A 286 5.89 -2.60 26.02
N PHE A 287 6.06 -2.04 24.82
CA PHE A 287 7.32 -1.42 24.40
C PHE A 287 7.68 -0.19 25.24
N ILE A 288 6.73 0.74 25.46
CA ILE A 288 6.95 1.93 26.32
C ILE A 288 7.36 1.48 27.75
N SER A 289 6.69 0.47 28.29
CA SER A 289 6.96 -0.10 29.61
C SER A 289 8.35 -0.73 29.70
N TYR A 290 8.83 -1.33 28.60
CA TYR A 290 10.20 -1.84 28.50
C TYR A 290 11.21 -0.68 28.53
N VAL A 291 11.02 0.34 27.68
CA VAL A 291 11.96 1.48 27.58
C VAL A 291 12.02 2.26 28.89
N ARG A 292 10.89 2.44 29.59
CA ARG A 292 10.84 3.03 30.94
C ARG A 292 11.80 2.34 31.92
N LYS A 293 11.97 1.03 31.84
CA LYS A 293 12.89 0.29 32.72
C LYS A 293 14.36 0.48 32.35
N GLN A 294 14.65 0.91 31.12
CA GLN A 294 16.02 1.12 30.63
C GLN A 294 16.55 2.52 30.96
N TYR A 295 15.66 3.48 31.24
CA TYR A 295 16.01 4.89 31.43
C TYR A 295 15.29 5.49 32.63
N ASP A 296 16.04 6.00 33.61
CA ASP A 296 15.50 6.77 34.73
C ASP A 296 15.31 8.25 34.34
N TYR A 297 14.46 8.51 33.35
CA TYR A 297 14.09 9.85 32.92
C TYR A 297 12.67 10.18 33.37
N LYS A 298 12.50 11.32 34.05
CA LYS A 298 11.18 11.76 34.53
C LYS A 298 10.22 12.06 33.39
N GLU A 299 10.72 12.43 32.22
CA GLU A 299 9.92 12.61 31.00
C GLU A 299 9.37 11.28 30.48
N ILE A 300 10.14 10.19 30.56
CA ILE A 300 9.67 8.86 30.19
C ILE A 300 8.68 8.33 31.24
N GLU A 301 8.91 8.62 32.51
CA GLU A 301 7.94 8.30 33.57
C GLU A 301 6.60 9.02 33.36
N TYR A 302 6.63 10.32 33.06
CA TYR A 302 5.44 11.10 32.69
C TYR A 302 4.71 10.44 31.52
N LEU A 303 5.45 10.11 30.44
CA LEU A 303 4.88 9.47 29.24
C LEU A 303 4.25 8.11 29.57
N TYR A 304 4.92 7.30 30.39
CA TYR A 304 4.42 6.01 30.85
C TYR A 304 3.12 6.16 31.64
N GLU A 305 3.06 7.09 32.60
CA GLU A 305 1.85 7.29 33.40
C GLU A 305 0.66 7.76 32.56
N ILE A 306 0.85 8.74 31.66
CA ILE A 306 -0.24 9.19 30.79
C ILE A 306 -0.67 8.09 29.81
N SER A 307 0.27 7.35 29.21
CA SER A 307 -0.07 6.28 28.26
C SER A 307 -0.80 5.12 28.93
N LYS A 308 -0.44 4.78 30.18
CA LYS A 308 -1.16 3.80 31.01
C LYS A 308 -2.58 4.28 31.32
N ASN A 309 -2.73 5.50 31.82
CA ASN A 309 -4.05 6.09 32.14
C ASN A 309 -4.98 6.10 30.92
N ILE A 310 -4.44 6.32 29.72
CA ILE A 310 -5.20 6.30 28.47
C ILE A 310 -5.54 4.88 28.04
N LEU A 311 -4.63 3.93 28.21
CA LEU A 311 -4.90 2.52 27.91
C LEU A 311 -6.10 1.98 28.71
N GLU A 312 -6.27 2.44 29.96
CA GLU A 312 -7.38 2.08 30.84
C GLU A 312 -8.71 2.79 30.51
N CYS A 313 -8.70 3.79 29.62
CA CYS A 313 -9.92 4.47 29.19
C CYS A 313 -10.73 3.60 28.21
N LYS A 314 -12.03 3.88 28.12
CA LYS A 314 -12.94 3.17 27.20
C LYS A 314 -12.54 3.38 25.74
N ASN A 315 -12.39 2.28 24.99
CA ASN A 315 -12.04 2.30 23.58
C ASN A 315 -13.13 2.97 22.72
N ASN A 316 -12.70 3.67 21.66
CA ASN A 316 -13.53 4.24 20.59
C ASN A 316 -14.51 5.34 21.01
N ILE A 317 -14.23 5.99 22.13
CA ILE A 317 -14.95 7.18 22.57
C ILE A 317 -13.92 8.28 22.78
N PRO A 318 -14.13 9.49 22.24
CA PRO A 318 -13.28 10.63 22.57
C PRO A 318 -13.21 10.85 24.08
N VAL A 319 -12.00 10.93 24.61
CA VAL A 319 -11.72 11.17 26.02
C VAL A 319 -11.13 12.56 26.16
N LEU A 320 -11.73 13.39 27.02
CA LEU A 320 -11.15 14.67 27.41
C LEU A 320 -10.01 14.42 28.42
N VAL A 321 -8.79 14.87 28.09
CA VAL A 321 -7.58 14.55 28.87
C VAL A 321 -6.97 15.73 29.62
N ASN A 322 -7.58 16.92 29.54
CA ASN A 322 -7.10 18.16 30.19
C ASN A 322 -6.71 17.91 31.66
N LYS A 323 -7.65 17.41 32.47
CA LYS A 323 -7.42 17.17 33.90
C LYS A 323 -6.26 16.21 34.15
N LYS A 324 -6.18 15.11 33.39
CA LYS A 324 -5.09 14.11 33.51
C LYS A 324 -3.72 14.73 33.22
N LEU A 325 -3.63 15.57 32.19
CA LEU A 325 -2.41 16.30 31.87
C LEU A 325 -2.06 17.33 32.94
N ASP A 326 -3.05 18.06 33.45
CA ASP A 326 -2.82 19.09 34.49
C ASP A 326 -2.43 18.48 35.85
N ASP A 327 -2.93 17.29 36.17
CA ASP A 327 -2.51 16.51 37.34
C ASP A 327 -1.03 16.07 37.21
N LEU A 328 -0.63 15.57 36.04
CA LEU A 328 0.76 15.17 35.77
C LEU A 328 1.70 16.36 35.70
N ASP A 329 1.31 17.46 35.05
CA ASP A 329 2.11 18.69 35.00
C ASP A 329 2.41 19.21 36.42
N ARG A 330 1.45 19.13 37.35
CA ARG A 330 1.67 19.47 38.76
C ARG A 330 2.60 18.49 39.45
N LYS A 331 2.44 17.18 39.23
CA LYS A 331 3.28 16.13 39.83
C LYS A 331 4.75 16.24 39.41
N TYR A 332 5.02 16.63 38.16
CA TYR A 332 6.37 16.66 37.60
C TYR A 332 6.94 18.08 37.41
N HIS A 333 6.23 19.14 37.80
CA HIS A 333 6.53 20.55 37.45
C HIS A 333 8.02 20.95 37.58
N ASN A 334 8.69 20.52 38.65
CA ASN A 334 10.08 20.89 38.94
C ASN A 334 11.12 19.86 38.48
N ASN A 335 10.69 18.73 37.91
CA ASN A 335 11.53 17.55 37.69
C ASN A 335 11.70 17.21 36.19
N LEU A 336 11.12 17.99 35.29
CA LEU A 336 11.27 17.81 33.84
C LEU A 336 12.27 18.82 33.30
N GLU A 337 13.19 18.36 32.44
CA GLU A 337 14.09 19.27 31.72
C GLU A 337 13.35 20.02 30.59
N PHE A 338 12.22 19.48 30.12
CA PHE A 338 11.36 20.12 29.13
C PHE A 338 9.89 19.71 29.29
N LYS A 339 8.98 20.53 28.76
CA LYS A 339 7.54 20.32 28.86
C LYS A 339 7.07 19.17 27.98
N VAL A 340 6.87 17.98 28.59
CA VAL A 340 6.38 16.78 27.89
C VAL A 340 5.01 17.00 27.24
N LYS A 341 4.12 17.78 27.88
CA LYS A 341 2.79 18.13 27.33
C LYS A 341 2.86 18.77 25.94
N ASP A 342 3.88 19.59 25.66
CA ASP A 342 4.05 20.23 24.35
C ASP A 342 4.41 19.21 23.25
N LEU A 343 5.01 18.07 23.63
CA LEU A 343 5.27 16.95 22.73
C LEU A 343 4.02 16.09 22.50
N LEU A 344 3.09 16.05 23.46
CA LEU A 344 1.92 15.18 23.44
C LEU A 344 0.70 15.75 22.68
N VAL A 345 0.60 17.08 22.54
CA VAL A 345 -0.60 17.73 22.00
C VAL A 345 -0.35 18.35 20.63
N ASN A 346 -1.18 17.98 19.64
CA ASN A 346 -1.22 18.59 18.31
C ASN A 346 -2.38 19.60 18.23
N LYS A 347 -2.06 20.85 17.89
CA LYS A 347 -3.04 21.94 17.78
C LYS A 347 -3.52 22.19 16.34
N ASN A 348 -2.70 21.88 15.35
CA ASN A 348 -2.90 22.25 13.95
C ASN A 348 -3.06 20.99 13.11
N VAL A 349 -4.19 20.31 13.27
CA VAL A 349 -4.39 18.97 12.70
C VAL A 349 -4.89 19.06 11.26
N ASN A 350 -4.14 18.48 10.32
CA ASN A 350 -4.51 18.31 8.92
C ASN A 350 -4.96 19.61 8.22
N LEU A 351 -4.48 20.79 8.62
CA LEU A 351 -4.92 22.07 8.06
C LEU A 351 -4.67 22.15 6.55
N ASP A 352 -3.53 21.62 6.09
CA ASP A 352 -3.13 21.60 4.68
C ASP A 352 -3.81 20.49 3.84
N PHE A 353 -4.71 19.70 4.44
CA PHE A 353 -5.41 18.62 3.74
C PHE A 353 -6.67 19.14 3.02
N VAL A 354 -6.52 19.44 1.73
CA VAL A 354 -7.62 19.91 0.88
C VAL A 354 -8.16 18.79 0.01
N THR A 355 -7.31 18.18 -0.82
CA THR A 355 -7.65 17.14 -1.79
C THR A 355 -6.94 15.83 -1.48
N ILE A 356 -7.23 14.77 -2.25
CA ILE A 356 -6.56 13.46 -2.06
C ILE A 356 -5.04 13.54 -2.30
N HIS A 357 -4.57 14.49 -3.09
CA HIS A 357 -3.15 14.66 -3.36
C HIS A 357 -2.39 15.25 -2.17
N ASP A 358 -3.12 15.75 -1.16
CA ASP A 358 -2.57 16.30 0.08
C ASP A 358 -2.45 15.25 1.19
N PHE A 359 -2.68 13.96 0.89
CA PHE A 359 -2.49 12.88 1.89
C PHE A 359 -1.05 12.84 2.44
N GLY A 360 -0.07 13.35 1.71
CA GLY A 360 1.29 13.53 2.20
C GLY A 360 1.44 14.56 3.33
N ASN A 361 0.48 15.47 3.51
CA ASN A 361 0.57 16.58 4.47
C ASN A 361 -0.16 16.31 5.79
N LEU A 362 -0.69 15.10 5.98
CA LEU A 362 -1.37 14.70 7.21
C LEU A 362 -0.40 14.62 8.39
N ASN A 363 -0.81 15.11 9.55
CA ASN A 363 0.02 15.15 10.77
C ASN A 363 -0.72 14.61 12.02
N PHE A 364 -1.91 14.03 11.86
CA PHE A 364 -2.74 13.61 12.99
C PHE A 364 -2.13 12.48 13.84
N LEU A 365 -1.20 11.68 13.29
CA LEU A 365 -0.54 10.58 14.00
C LEU A 365 0.78 10.99 14.68
N GLU A 366 1.26 12.21 14.47
CA GLU A 366 2.53 12.67 15.03
C GLU A 366 2.52 12.70 16.57
N LYS A 367 1.33 12.93 17.16
CA LYS A 367 1.13 13.08 18.61
C LYS A 367 -0.14 12.34 19.05
N PRO A 368 -0.20 11.88 20.32
CA PRO A 368 -1.34 11.08 20.80
C PRO A 368 -2.60 11.90 21.06
N PHE A 369 -2.47 13.20 21.33
CA PHE A 369 -3.60 14.06 21.64
C PHE A 369 -3.78 15.17 20.62
N LEU A 370 -5.04 15.52 20.39
CA LEU A 370 -5.44 16.64 19.54
C LEU A 370 -6.13 17.69 20.40
N SER A 371 -5.91 18.97 20.10
CA SER A 371 -6.64 20.06 20.76
C SER A 371 -7.49 20.86 19.80
N ASN A 372 -8.55 21.45 20.33
CA ASN A 372 -9.38 22.40 19.60
C ASN A 372 -9.06 23.87 20.01
N GLU A 373 -9.73 24.83 19.38
CA GLU A 373 -9.51 26.26 19.66
C GLU A 373 -10.05 26.70 21.04
N GLU A 374 -11.00 25.94 21.60
CA GLU A 374 -11.56 26.15 22.94
C GLU A 374 -10.62 25.68 24.06
N GLY A 375 -9.47 25.09 23.73
CA GLY A 375 -8.49 24.57 24.70
C GLY A 375 -8.79 23.16 25.21
N ASN A 376 -9.80 22.49 24.68
CA ASN A 376 -10.08 21.09 24.98
C ASN A 376 -9.04 20.19 24.31
N ILE A 377 -8.56 19.17 25.04
CA ILE A 377 -7.55 18.22 24.58
C ILE A 377 -8.16 16.82 24.62
N PHE A 378 -8.13 16.15 23.48
CA PHE A 378 -8.81 14.88 23.25
C PHE A 378 -7.82 13.76 22.94
N PHE A 379 -8.10 12.58 23.49
CA PHE A 379 -7.65 11.30 22.94
C PHE A 379 -8.84 10.65 22.22
N LEU A 380 -8.68 10.29 20.95
CA LEU A 380 -9.85 9.91 20.12
C LEU A 380 -10.05 8.40 19.98
N ASN A 381 -8.98 7.63 19.81
CA ASN A 381 -9.07 6.20 19.55
C ASN A 381 -7.75 5.48 19.84
N HIS A 382 -7.82 4.35 20.56
CA HIS A 382 -6.66 3.54 20.91
C HIS A 382 -5.92 2.99 19.70
N ASN A 383 -6.61 2.38 18.75
CA ASN A 383 -5.95 1.76 17.61
C ASN A 383 -5.32 2.78 16.66
N PHE A 384 -5.82 4.01 16.61
CA PHE A 384 -5.30 5.03 15.69
C PHE A 384 -4.25 5.92 16.34
N PHE A 385 -4.49 6.45 17.55
CA PHE A 385 -3.67 7.52 18.13
C PHE A 385 -2.61 7.04 19.12
N TYR A 386 -2.67 5.77 19.57
CA TYR A 386 -1.72 5.29 20.58
C TYR A 386 -0.27 5.25 20.05
N VAL A 387 -0.09 5.15 18.74
CA VAL A 387 1.22 5.33 18.07
C VAL A 387 1.86 6.69 18.38
N GLY A 388 1.07 7.71 18.67
CA GLY A 388 1.59 9.02 19.07
C GLY A 388 2.45 8.94 20.33
N PHE A 389 2.17 8.04 21.27
CA PHE A 389 3.02 7.85 22.45
C PHE A 389 4.39 7.27 22.08
N TYR A 390 4.44 6.36 21.10
CA TYR A 390 5.70 5.85 20.56
C TYR A 390 6.52 6.97 19.90
N ASN A 391 5.87 7.81 19.10
CA ASN A 391 6.53 8.95 18.45
C ASN A 391 7.10 9.94 19.48
N VAL A 392 6.34 10.22 20.54
CA VAL A 392 6.78 11.09 21.64
C VAL A 392 7.92 10.45 22.44
N LEU A 393 7.91 9.14 22.67
CA LEU A 393 9.02 8.43 23.34
C LEU A 393 10.34 8.67 22.59
N PHE A 394 10.35 8.48 21.28
CA PHE A 394 11.55 8.72 20.48
C PHE A 394 11.92 10.20 20.39
N LYS A 395 10.93 11.11 20.43
CA LYS A 395 11.21 12.53 20.55
C LYS A 395 11.88 12.90 21.87
N ILE A 396 11.45 12.29 22.99
CA ILE A 396 12.09 12.44 24.30
C ILE A 396 13.53 11.91 24.26
N LEU A 397 13.74 10.70 23.73
CA LEU A 397 15.08 10.12 23.60
C LEU A 397 15.99 10.99 22.73
N TYR A 398 15.47 11.57 21.64
CA TYR A 398 16.21 12.53 20.82
C TYR A 398 16.63 13.78 21.61
N LEU A 399 15.73 14.38 22.39
CA LEU A 399 16.07 15.54 23.23
C LEU A 399 17.09 15.18 24.33
N LYS A 400 17.08 13.93 24.80
CA LYS A 400 18.09 13.36 25.73
C LYS A 400 19.36 12.84 25.03
N LYS A 401 19.52 13.06 23.72
CA LYS A 401 20.67 12.63 22.91
C LYS A 401 20.89 11.10 22.89
N GLN A 402 19.79 10.35 22.87
CA GLN A 402 19.74 8.88 22.78
C GLN A 402 19.05 8.38 21.49
N ASP A 403 18.89 9.24 20.47
CA ASP A 403 18.14 8.98 19.23
C ASP A 403 18.69 7.85 18.36
N LYS A 404 20.01 7.64 18.37
CA LYS A 404 20.67 6.61 17.55
C LYS A 404 20.33 5.15 17.96
N LYS A 405 19.50 4.96 19.00
CA LYS A 405 19.21 3.67 19.61
C LYS A 405 17.85 3.08 19.24
N GLN A 406 17.09 3.65 18.29
CA GLN A 406 15.76 3.12 17.98
C GLN A 406 15.77 1.66 17.52
N GLY A 407 16.59 1.31 16.53
CA GLY A 407 16.75 -0.08 16.08
C GLY A 407 17.20 -1.00 17.22
N GLU A 408 18.26 -0.58 17.93
CA GLU A 408 18.80 -1.29 19.08
C GLU A 408 17.76 -1.54 20.20
N LEU A 409 16.89 -0.56 20.49
CA LEU A 409 15.83 -0.71 21.50
C LEU A 409 14.77 -1.71 21.06
N ILE A 410 14.44 -1.75 19.77
CA ILE A 410 13.50 -2.74 19.22
C ILE A 410 14.11 -4.14 19.32
N GLU A 411 15.38 -4.30 18.95
CA GLU A 411 16.10 -5.58 19.08
C GLU A 411 16.16 -6.07 20.52
N ARG A 412 16.58 -5.22 21.46
CA ARG A 412 16.66 -5.59 22.88
C ARG A 412 15.27 -5.84 23.50
N PHE A 413 14.24 -5.12 23.02
CA PHE A 413 12.86 -5.44 23.39
C PHE A 413 12.48 -6.84 22.89
N ALA A 414 12.78 -7.17 21.64
CA ALA A 414 12.51 -8.48 21.06
C ALA A 414 13.19 -9.59 21.87
N GLU A 415 14.50 -9.46 22.16
CA GLU A 415 15.26 -10.39 23.00
C GLU A 415 14.59 -10.57 24.38
N SER A 416 14.18 -9.48 25.03
CA SER A 416 13.50 -9.54 26.34
C SER A 416 12.17 -10.30 26.34
N GLN A 417 11.46 -10.32 25.20
CA GLN A 417 10.21 -11.05 25.05
C GLN A 417 10.45 -12.49 24.59
N LEU A 418 11.42 -12.72 23.72
CA LEU A 418 11.78 -14.05 23.21
C LEU A 418 12.25 -14.99 24.32
N HIS A 419 12.89 -14.47 25.38
CA HIS A 419 13.18 -15.24 26.60
C HIS A 419 11.95 -15.89 27.28
N LYS A 420 10.74 -15.46 26.92
CA LYS A 420 9.47 -16.01 27.43
C LYS A 420 8.81 -16.99 26.47
N THR A 421 9.46 -17.29 25.34
CA THR A 421 8.97 -18.18 24.28
C THR A 421 9.83 -19.45 24.21
N ASN A 422 9.46 -20.38 23.33
CA ASN A 422 10.25 -21.59 23.07
C ASN A 422 11.34 -21.39 22.00
N ASP A 423 11.49 -20.18 21.46
CA ASP A 423 12.51 -19.91 20.45
C ASP A 423 13.91 -19.78 21.06
N LEU A 424 14.90 -20.21 20.26
CA LEU A 424 16.29 -19.83 20.45
C LEU A 424 16.59 -18.58 19.62
N PHE A 425 17.55 -17.78 20.05
CA PHE A 425 17.97 -16.59 19.33
C PHE A 425 19.45 -16.29 19.55
N ILE A 426 20.04 -15.50 18.66
CA ILE A 426 21.43 -15.05 18.79
C ILE A 426 21.46 -13.72 19.54
N GLU A 427 21.91 -13.77 20.79
CA GLU A 427 22.12 -12.60 21.65
C GLU A 427 23.40 -11.83 21.29
N GLY A 428 23.39 -10.52 21.55
CA GLY A 428 24.58 -9.68 21.47
C GLY A 428 25.00 -9.35 20.04
N GLU A 429 26.31 -9.31 19.79
CA GLU A 429 26.86 -8.93 18.48
C GLU A 429 26.58 -10.03 17.44
N LYS A 430 25.81 -9.67 16.40
CA LYS A 430 25.36 -10.55 15.30
C LYS A 430 26.18 -10.32 14.02
N LYS A 431 27.42 -9.88 14.18
CA LYS A 431 28.41 -9.70 13.11
C LYS A 431 29.27 -10.94 12.95
N TYR A 432 29.65 -11.24 11.71
CA TYR A 432 30.53 -12.36 11.41
C TYR A 432 31.38 -12.12 10.16
N LYS A 433 32.61 -12.64 10.18
CA LYS A 433 33.58 -12.49 9.10
C LYS A 433 33.26 -13.42 7.92
N VAL A 434 33.49 -12.92 6.71
CA VAL A 434 33.41 -13.68 5.46
C VAL A 434 34.82 -13.89 4.91
N SER A 435 35.26 -15.15 4.86
CA SER A 435 36.62 -15.49 4.41
C SER A 435 36.82 -15.11 2.93
N LYS A 436 38.07 -14.83 2.52
CA LYS A 436 38.40 -14.49 1.13
C LYS A 436 37.90 -15.55 0.14
N THR A 437 38.00 -16.83 0.50
CA THR A 437 37.50 -17.95 -0.29
C THR A 437 35.98 -17.90 -0.46
N LEU A 438 35.23 -17.70 0.64
CA LEU A 438 33.77 -17.61 0.59
C LEU A 438 33.29 -16.35 -0.13
N ARG A 439 34.00 -15.23 0.00
CA ARG A 439 33.68 -14.00 -0.75
C ARG A 439 33.74 -14.22 -2.26
N GLY A 440 34.79 -14.87 -2.74
CA GLY A 440 34.92 -15.22 -4.16
C GLY A 440 33.84 -16.22 -4.61
N LYS A 441 33.62 -17.28 -3.82
CA LYS A 441 32.63 -18.33 -4.13
C LYS A 441 31.19 -17.81 -4.15
N LEU A 442 30.82 -16.97 -3.19
CA LEU A 442 29.46 -16.47 -3.02
C LEU A 442 29.23 -15.09 -3.66
N ASN A 443 30.25 -14.49 -4.28
CA ASN A 443 30.21 -13.12 -4.78
C ASN A 443 29.74 -12.12 -3.70
N ILE A 444 30.24 -12.29 -2.47
CA ILE A 444 29.98 -11.38 -1.35
C ILE A 444 31.19 -10.45 -1.24
N PRO A 445 31.08 -9.16 -1.63
CA PRO A 445 32.24 -8.27 -1.63
C PRO A 445 32.69 -7.92 -0.20
N SER A 446 31.75 -7.85 0.75
CA SER A 446 32.01 -7.44 2.13
C SER A 446 32.85 -8.47 2.89
N HIS A 447 33.77 -7.97 3.73
CA HIS A 447 34.56 -8.78 4.65
C HIS A 447 33.78 -9.25 5.88
N GLU A 448 32.65 -8.60 6.15
CA GLU A 448 31.78 -8.86 7.30
C GLU A 448 30.32 -8.73 6.89
N LEU A 449 29.46 -9.51 7.53
CA LEU A 449 28.01 -9.39 7.42
C LEU A 449 27.42 -9.22 8.82
N GLU A 450 26.29 -8.53 8.89
CA GLU A 450 25.56 -8.22 10.12
C GLU A 450 24.07 -8.42 9.87
N SER A 451 23.38 -9.02 10.84
CA SER A 451 21.91 -9.12 10.86
C SER A 451 21.38 -8.55 12.16
N ASP A 452 20.28 -7.80 12.11
CA ASP A 452 19.73 -7.12 13.28
C ASP A 452 19.12 -8.11 14.30
N MET A 453 18.47 -9.18 13.81
CA MET A 453 17.94 -10.23 14.68
C MET A 453 17.94 -11.59 13.99
N ILE A 454 18.22 -12.63 14.78
CA ILE A 454 18.22 -14.03 14.33
C ILE A 454 17.48 -14.87 15.37
N VAL A 455 16.37 -15.47 14.94
CA VAL A 455 15.53 -16.36 15.75
C VAL A 455 15.49 -17.73 15.08
N TYR A 456 15.54 -18.80 15.85
CA TYR A 456 15.55 -20.14 15.30
C TYR A 456 14.98 -21.18 16.27
N ASN A 457 14.52 -22.28 15.68
CA ASN A 457 14.13 -23.50 16.36
C ASN A 457 14.58 -24.71 15.53
N ASP A 458 14.16 -25.91 15.90
CA ASP A 458 14.58 -27.15 15.23
C ASP A 458 14.16 -27.20 13.75
N ASN A 459 13.07 -26.51 13.39
CA ASN A 459 12.49 -26.58 12.05
C ASN A 459 12.87 -25.39 11.16
N SER A 460 13.20 -24.25 11.77
CA SER A 460 13.24 -22.95 11.09
C SER A 460 14.30 -22.00 11.63
N ILE A 461 14.82 -21.15 10.75
CA ILE A 461 15.72 -20.02 11.06
C ILE A 461 15.14 -18.78 10.40
N ALA A 462 14.99 -17.69 11.13
CA ALA A 462 14.53 -16.40 10.62
C ALA A 462 15.61 -15.34 10.81
N PHE A 463 16.04 -14.74 9.69
CA PHE A 463 16.88 -13.54 9.67
C PHE A 463 16.01 -12.31 9.53
N PHE A 464 16.34 -11.26 10.28
CA PHE A 464 15.63 -9.98 10.25
C PHE A 464 16.57 -8.86 9.85
N GLU A 465 16.02 -7.90 9.10
CA GLU A 465 16.66 -6.65 8.75
C GLU A 465 15.67 -5.49 8.98
N ILE A 466 15.99 -4.60 9.90
CA ILE A 466 15.20 -3.46 10.36
C ILE A 466 15.74 -2.20 9.69
N LYS A 467 14.96 -1.65 8.76
CA LYS A 467 15.23 -0.36 8.13
C LYS A 467 14.24 0.66 8.64
N LEU A 468 14.75 1.68 9.36
CA LEU A 468 13.93 2.77 9.90
C LEU A 468 13.49 3.79 8.83
N ARG A 469 13.05 3.33 7.66
CA ARG A 469 12.55 4.16 6.54
C ARG A 469 11.02 4.21 6.54
N GLU A 470 10.49 5.43 6.51
CA GLU A 470 9.06 5.72 6.40
C GLU A 470 8.66 6.02 4.95
N LEU A 471 7.38 5.83 4.62
CA LEU A 471 6.83 6.37 3.38
C LEU A 471 6.89 7.90 3.42
N VAL A 472 7.62 8.50 2.48
CA VAL A 472 7.71 9.95 2.42
C VAL A 472 6.37 10.56 2.01
N LYS A 473 6.18 11.86 2.30
CA LYS A 473 4.93 12.59 2.00
C LYS A 473 4.46 12.39 0.55
N LYS A 474 5.40 12.45 -0.41
CA LYS A 474 5.11 12.22 -1.83
C LYS A 474 4.60 10.81 -2.11
N SER A 475 5.11 9.79 -1.42
CA SER A 475 4.67 8.41 -1.55
C SER A 475 3.24 8.22 -1.03
N LYS A 476 2.92 8.80 0.13
CA LYS A 476 1.54 8.82 0.67
C LYS A 476 0.55 9.54 -0.26
N ALA A 477 1.03 10.49 -1.07
CA ALA A 477 0.25 11.17 -2.11
C ALA A 477 0.18 10.42 -3.45
N GLY A 478 0.67 9.16 -3.51
CA GLY A 478 0.60 8.32 -4.69
C GLY A 478 1.69 8.57 -5.73
N ASN A 479 2.78 9.29 -5.40
CA ASN A 479 3.87 9.50 -6.36
C ASN A 479 4.63 8.19 -6.64
N PRO A 480 4.64 7.69 -7.89
CA PRO A 480 5.21 6.38 -8.19
C PRO A 480 6.72 6.31 -7.93
N TYR A 481 7.46 7.36 -8.26
CA TYR A 481 8.92 7.37 -8.08
C TYR A 481 9.31 7.32 -6.61
N SER A 482 8.67 8.15 -5.76
CA SER A 482 8.92 8.13 -4.32
C SER A 482 8.53 6.80 -3.68
N ILE A 483 7.43 6.17 -4.13
CA ILE A 483 7.04 4.83 -3.66
C ILE A 483 8.12 3.79 -4.00
N LEU A 484 8.62 3.80 -5.25
CA LEU A 484 9.69 2.89 -5.67
C LEU A 484 10.99 3.12 -4.88
N GLU A 485 11.35 4.37 -4.62
CA GLU A 485 12.54 4.72 -3.83
C GLU A 485 12.42 4.23 -2.38
N ASP A 486 11.25 4.41 -1.76
CA ASP A 486 10.98 3.96 -0.39
C ASP A 486 11.01 2.42 -0.30
N LEU A 487 10.32 1.70 -1.22
CA LEU A 487 10.37 0.24 -1.29
C LEU A 487 11.78 -0.29 -1.58
N THR A 488 12.56 0.43 -2.39
CA THR A 488 13.96 0.05 -2.64
C THR A 488 14.77 0.09 -1.34
N GLN A 489 14.60 1.17 -0.58
CA GLN A 489 15.33 1.38 0.67
C GLN A 489 14.89 0.44 1.80
N SER A 490 13.59 0.18 1.94
CA SER A 490 13.04 -0.61 3.05
C SER A 490 12.96 -2.11 2.78
N LEU A 491 12.68 -2.52 1.54
CA LEU A 491 12.41 -3.90 1.17
C LEU A 491 13.53 -4.50 0.31
N VAL A 492 13.87 -3.87 -0.83
CA VAL A 492 14.80 -4.49 -1.81
C VAL A 492 16.20 -4.66 -1.23
N ARG A 493 16.73 -3.60 -0.60
CA ARG A 493 18.04 -3.66 0.08
C ARG A 493 18.04 -4.67 1.22
N SER A 494 16.98 -4.68 2.03
CA SER A 494 16.83 -5.62 3.14
C SER A 494 16.81 -7.06 2.66
N GLN A 495 15.99 -7.37 1.66
CA GLN A 495 15.96 -8.71 1.07
C GLN A 495 17.29 -9.08 0.42
N THR A 496 18.01 -8.15 -0.19
CA THR A 496 19.35 -8.41 -0.74
C THR A 496 20.31 -8.85 0.37
N GLN A 497 20.32 -8.16 1.51
CA GLN A 497 21.16 -8.52 2.66
C GLN A 497 20.75 -9.87 3.29
N LEU A 498 19.46 -10.08 3.49
CA LEU A 498 18.91 -11.33 4.03
C LEU A 498 19.21 -12.56 3.16
N ASN A 499 19.20 -12.40 1.83
CA ASN A 499 19.60 -13.49 0.93
C ASN A 499 21.10 -13.82 1.04
N LYS A 500 21.97 -12.82 1.29
CA LYS A 500 23.40 -13.08 1.54
C LYS A 500 23.60 -13.90 2.82
N HIS A 501 22.87 -13.60 3.89
CA HIS A 501 22.90 -14.40 5.12
C HIS A 501 22.45 -15.85 4.89
N MET A 502 21.31 -16.02 4.22
CA MET A 502 20.78 -17.34 3.85
C MET A 502 21.81 -18.16 3.07
N ARG A 503 22.39 -17.59 2.01
CA ARG A 503 23.40 -18.28 1.18
C ARG A 503 24.64 -18.63 1.96
N PHE A 504 25.15 -17.68 2.74
CA PHE A 504 26.32 -17.91 3.56
C PHE A 504 26.10 -19.09 4.51
N LEU A 505 24.96 -19.13 5.21
CA LEU A 505 24.64 -20.21 6.13
C LEU A 505 24.45 -21.56 5.41
N VAL A 506 23.75 -21.59 4.28
CA VAL A 506 23.50 -22.83 3.51
C VAL A 506 24.80 -23.42 2.96
N GLU A 507 25.70 -22.57 2.47
CA GLU A 507 26.98 -22.96 1.90
C GLU A 507 27.99 -23.34 2.99
N ASN A 508 28.16 -22.51 4.01
CA ASN A 508 29.17 -22.69 5.06
C ASN A 508 28.72 -23.66 6.17
N LYS A 509 27.44 -24.06 6.19
CA LYS A 509 26.77 -24.91 7.20
C LYS A 509 26.76 -24.36 8.63
N GLU A 510 27.49 -23.30 8.90
CA GLU A 510 27.49 -22.61 10.18
C GLU A 510 27.80 -21.12 10.00
N ILE A 511 27.33 -20.30 10.95
CA ILE A 511 27.81 -18.95 11.18
C ILE A 511 28.48 -18.94 12.55
N LYS A 512 29.71 -18.43 12.62
CA LYS A 512 30.43 -18.12 13.87
C LYS A 512 30.43 -16.62 14.05
N PHE A 513 29.71 -16.13 15.04
CA PHE A 513 29.59 -14.71 15.33
C PHE A 513 30.81 -14.21 16.11
N ASN A 514 31.05 -12.91 16.04
CA ASN A 514 32.11 -12.24 16.83
C ASN A 514 31.86 -12.36 18.34
N SER A 515 30.63 -12.67 18.77
CA SER A 515 30.20 -12.88 20.16
C SER A 515 30.45 -14.30 20.71
N ASP A 516 31.26 -15.12 20.02
CA ASP A 516 31.50 -16.55 20.30
C ASP A 516 30.25 -17.45 20.23
N LYS A 517 29.09 -16.88 19.89
CA LYS A 517 27.89 -17.63 19.54
C LYS A 517 28.04 -18.24 18.15
N TYR A 518 27.31 -19.32 17.89
CA TYR A 518 27.27 -19.95 16.58
C TYR A 518 25.86 -20.38 16.22
N LEU A 519 25.56 -20.39 14.93
CA LEU A 519 24.32 -20.91 14.35
C LEU A 519 24.68 -22.02 13.38
N LYS A 520 24.16 -23.23 13.61
CA LYS A 520 24.35 -24.38 12.71
C LYS A 520 23.17 -24.56 11.78
N TYR A 521 23.45 -24.96 10.55
CA TYR A 521 22.46 -25.30 9.55
C TYR A 521 22.25 -26.81 9.47
N ASN A 522 21.10 -27.25 9.97
CA ASN A 522 20.61 -28.62 10.00
C ASN A 522 19.43 -28.80 9.01
N ASN A 523 19.52 -28.20 7.82
CA ASN A 523 18.47 -28.23 6.80
C ASN A 523 17.12 -27.63 7.23
N GLN A 524 17.13 -26.69 8.18
CA GLN A 524 15.94 -25.92 8.55
C GLN A 524 15.44 -25.04 7.39
N LYS A 525 14.17 -24.66 7.43
CA LYS A 525 13.62 -23.62 6.55
C LYS A 525 14.19 -22.26 6.94
N ILE A 526 14.68 -21.49 5.97
CA ILE A 526 15.20 -20.15 6.21
C ILE A 526 14.17 -19.09 5.79
N PHE A 527 13.82 -18.21 6.72
CA PHE A 527 12.92 -17.07 6.55
C PHE A 527 13.69 -15.75 6.50
N LYS A 528 13.21 -14.84 5.65
CA LYS A 528 13.81 -13.53 5.38
C LYS A 528 12.79 -12.45 5.70
N VAL A 529 12.95 -11.78 6.83
CA VAL A 529 11.99 -10.81 7.35
C VAL A 529 12.55 -9.39 7.22
N SER A 530 11.99 -8.60 6.32
CA SER A 530 12.28 -7.16 6.24
C SER A 530 11.32 -6.38 7.11
N VAL A 531 11.83 -5.39 7.84
CA VAL A 531 11.04 -4.58 8.78
C VAL A 531 11.24 -3.10 8.45
N SER A 532 10.16 -2.38 8.13
CA SER A 532 10.16 -0.92 7.96
C SER A 532 9.88 -0.17 9.28
N SER A 533 10.14 1.14 9.32
CA SER A 533 9.82 1.98 10.51
C SER A 533 8.31 2.14 10.69
N LEU A 534 7.64 2.97 9.90
CA LEU A 534 6.20 3.21 10.00
C LEU A 534 5.40 2.36 9.01
N ASP A 535 4.08 2.50 9.06
CA ASP A 535 3.15 1.67 8.31
C ASP A 535 3.21 1.91 6.80
N TYR A 536 3.44 0.81 6.07
CA TYR A 536 3.36 0.74 4.60
C TYR A 536 1.97 0.23 4.15
N MET A 537 1.06 -0.04 5.10
CA MET A 537 -0.32 -0.49 4.89
C MET A 537 -0.38 -1.63 3.86
N GLY A 538 -1.18 -1.49 2.81
CA GLY A 538 -1.32 -2.52 1.79
C GLY A 538 -0.07 -2.76 0.95
N LEU A 539 0.91 -1.85 0.94
CA LEU A 539 2.20 -2.09 0.29
C LEU A 539 3.03 -3.15 1.06
N SER A 540 2.78 -3.33 2.36
CA SER A 540 3.37 -4.42 3.16
C SER A 540 2.61 -5.75 3.01
N SER A 541 1.49 -5.78 2.29
CA SER A 541 0.75 -7.02 2.07
C SER A 541 1.54 -8.00 1.20
N ARG A 542 1.40 -9.30 1.52
CA ARG A 542 2.09 -10.39 0.82
C ARG A 542 1.85 -10.40 -0.68
N LEU A 543 0.60 -10.15 -1.08
CA LEU A 543 0.23 -10.05 -2.47
C LEU A 543 1.04 -8.97 -3.21
N VAL A 544 1.19 -7.80 -2.60
CA VAL A 544 1.87 -6.66 -3.22
C VAL A 544 3.39 -6.86 -3.23
N TYR A 545 4.01 -7.15 -2.08
CA TYR A 545 5.47 -7.20 -2.02
C TYR A 545 6.06 -8.40 -2.79
N ILE A 546 5.43 -9.57 -2.78
CA ILE A 546 5.95 -10.73 -3.54
C ILE A 546 5.90 -10.42 -5.02
N ASN A 547 4.77 -9.87 -5.46
CA ASN A 547 4.58 -9.53 -6.85
C ASN A 547 5.56 -8.42 -7.31
N PHE A 548 5.83 -7.45 -6.44
CA PHE A 548 6.87 -6.45 -6.66
C PHE A 548 8.27 -7.08 -6.79
N LEU A 549 8.69 -7.91 -5.82
CA LEU A 549 10.00 -8.58 -5.85
C LEU A 549 10.18 -9.50 -7.07
N LYS A 550 9.12 -10.17 -7.52
CA LYS A 550 9.09 -10.94 -8.78
C LYS A 550 9.37 -10.06 -9.98
N LEU A 551 8.72 -8.90 -10.08
CA LEU A 551 8.81 -8.08 -11.28
C LEU A 551 10.14 -7.34 -11.38
N ILE A 552 10.75 -6.89 -10.28
CA ILE A 552 12.01 -6.10 -10.35
C ILE A 552 13.18 -6.85 -11.02
N VAL A 553 13.13 -8.18 -11.09
CA VAL A 553 14.13 -8.98 -11.79
C VAL A 553 13.97 -8.97 -13.31
N THR A 554 12.84 -8.48 -13.83
CA THR A 554 12.50 -8.54 -15.26
C THR A 554 12.59 -7.20 -15.98
N PHE A 555 12.81 -6.08 -15.27
CA PHE A 555 12.84 -4.75 -15.90
C PHE A 555 13.88 -3.81 -15.31
N ARG A 556 14.19 -2.77 -16.08
CA ARG A 556 14.92 -1.58 -15.63
C ARG A 556 14.08 -0.34 -15.94
N LEU A 557 14.18 0.65 -15.07
CA LEU A 557 13.52 1.94 -15.29
C LEU A 557 14.31 2.74 -16.33
N VAL A 558 13.62 3.29 -17.32
CA VAL A 558 14.21 4.18 -18.32
C VAL A 558 14.08 5.62 -17.86
N VAL A 559 15.14 6.40 -18.05
CA VAL A 559 15.32 7.72 -17.45
C VAL A 559 14.68 8.83 -18.29
N ASP A 560 13.91 9.71 -17.63
CA ASP A 560 13.76 11.11 -18.04
C ASP A 560 14.84 11.93 -17.32
N SER A 561 15.52 12.83 -18.04
CA SER A 561 16.65 13.65 -17.59
C SER A 561 16.50 14.27 -16.19
N LYS A 562 15.26 14.58 -15.78
CA LYS A 562 14.93 15.22 -14.50
C LYS A 562 15.10 14.34 -13.27
N PHE A 563 15.00 13.02 -13.39
CA PHE A 563 15.01 12.07 -12.26
C PHE A 563 16.15 11.05 -12.34
N LYS A 564 17.21 11.39 -13.08
CA LYS A 564 18.30 10.46 -13.39
C LYS A 564 18.96 9.87 -12.14
N LYS A 565 19.28 10.70 -11.14
CA LYS A 565 19.98 10.24 -9.92
C LYS A 565 19.15 9.25 -9.12
N GLU A 566 17.87 9.55 -8.94
CA GLU A 566 16.92 8.71 -8.21
C GLU A 566 16.68 7.38 -8.94
N ILE A 567 16.53 7.43 -10.27
CA ILE A 567 16.35 6.23 -11.10
C ILE A 567 17.62 5.37 -11.11
N ASP A 568 18.80 5.97 -11.24
CA ASP A 568 20.09 5.26 -11.20
C ASP A 568 20.28 4.56 -9.85
N PHE A 569 19.89 5.22 -8.75
CA PHE A 569 19.88 4.61 -7.41
C PHE A 569 18.94 3.39 -7.33
N ILE A 570 17.72 3.51 -7.85
CA ILE A 570 16.74 2.41 -7.86
C ILE A 570 17.26 1.25 -8.72
N ASN A 571 17.68 1.52 -9.95
CA ASN A 571 18.16 0.50 -10.89
C ASN A 571 19.38 -0.23 -10.33
N LYS A 572 20.35 0.48 -9.71
CA LYS A 572 21.50 -0.14 -9.05
C LYS A 572 21.08 -1.18 -8.02
N HIS A 573 20.10 -0.86 -7.17
CA HIS A 573 19.65 -1.80 -6.14
C HIS A 573 18.76 -2.91 -6.70
N PHE A 574 18.05 -2.66 -7.80
CA PHE A 574 17.38 -3.73 -8.54
C PHE A 574 18.39 -4.70 -9.16
N ASP A 575 19.50 -4.20 -9.72
CA ASP A 575 20.61 -5.02 -10.23
C ASP A 575 21.23 -5.88 -9.12
N GLU A 576 21.57 -5.27 -7.99
CA GLU A 576 22.14 -5.97 -6.82
C GLU A 576 21.21 -7.09 -6.34
N PHE A 577 19.90 -6.81 -6.20
CA PHE A 577 18.92 -7.80 -5.82
C PHE A 577 18.75 -8.90 -6.87
N THR A 578 18.66 -8.53 -8.15
CA THR A 578 18.51 -9.48 -9.27
C THR A 578 19.65 -10.48 -9.28
N ASN A 579 20.88 -9.98 -9.19
CA ASN A 579 22.09 -10.81 -9.14
C ASN A 579 22.07 -11.73 -7.92
N GLU A 580 21.66 -11.22 -6.76
CA GLU A 580 21.60 -12.00 -5.52
C GLU A 580 20.57 -13.15 -5.59
N ILE A 581 19.38 -12.90 -6.14
CA ILE A 581 18.32 -13.90 -6.24
C ILE A 581 18.63 -14.96 -7.30
N LYS A 582 19.15 -14.57 -8.46
CA LYS A 582 19.52 -15.49 -9.55
C LYS A 582 20.66 -16.44 -9.18
N ASN A 583 21.46 -16.13 -8.17
CA ASN A 583 22.52 -17.02 -7.71
C ASN A 583 22.02 -18.34 -7.09
N ASN A 584 20.77 -18.42 -6.60
CA ASN A 584 20.26 -19.64 -5.93
C ASN A 584 18.90 -20.12 -6.42
N ASN A 585 18.31 -19.45 -7.41
CA ASN A 585 16.97 -19.77 -7.87
C ASN A 585 16.96 -19.84 -9.39
N LYS A 586 16.17 -20.78 -9.92
CA LYS A 586 15.88 -20.83 -11.35
C LYS A 586 14.98 -19.67 -11.73
N ASP A 587 15.08 -19.18 -12.96
CA ASP A 587 14.22 -18.09 -13.44
C ASP A 587 12.72 -18.43 -13.30
N GLU A 588 12.35 -19.69 -13.54
CA GLU A 588 10.97 -20.18 -13.35
C GLU A 588 10.49 -19.99 -11.91
N ASP A 589 11.29 -20.39 -10.91
CA ASP A 589 10.96 -20.25 -9.49
C ASP A 589 10.81 -18.77 -9.07
N ILE A 590 11.51 -17.86 -9.74
CA ILE A 590 11.39 -16.42 -9.50
C ILE A 590 10.08 -15.90 -10.09
N LEU A 591 9.78 -16.26 -11.34
CA LEU A 591 8.60 -15.78 -12.08
C LEU A 591 7.28 -16.29 -11.48
N ILE A 592 7.25 -17.50 -10.93
CA ILE A 592 6.07 -18.02 -10.21
C ILE A 592 6.06 -17.63 -8.72
N GLY A 593 7.08 -16.89 -8.25
CA GLY A 593 7.18 -16.36 -6.89
C GLY A 593 7.63 -17.37 -5.82
N HIS A 594 8.03 -18.58 -6.21
CA HIS A 594 8.51 -19.62 -5.29
C HIS A 594 9.77 -19.19 -4.52
N ALA A 595 10.67 -18.45 -5.17
CA ALA A 595 11.89 -17.89 -4.56
C ALA A 595 11.61 -16.98 -3.34
N PHE A 596 10.39 -16.46 -3.24
CA PHE A 596 9.96 -15.52 -2.20
C PHE A 596 8.95 -16.12 -1.21
N ARG A 597 8.68 -17.43 -1.29
CA ARG A 597 7.74 -18.11 -0.37
C ARG A 597 8.08 -17.85 1.10
N ASN A 598 9.36 -17.84 1.43
CA ASN A 598 9.86 -17.62 2.78
C ASN A 598 10.22 -16.15 3.11
N THR A 599 9.76 -15.19 2.32
CA THR A 599 9.93 -13.74 2.58
C THR A 599 8.73 -13.14 3.33
N ALA A 600 9.01 -12.27 4.31
CA ALA A 600 8.00 -11.42 4.96
C ALA A 600 8.45 -9.95 4.92
N TYR A 601 7.48 -9.04 4.85
CA TYR A 601 7.69 -7.60 4.95
C TYR A 601 6.72 -7.04 5.98
N LEU A 602 7.26 -6.53 7.08
CA LEU A 602 6.50 -6.03 8.22
C LEU A 602 6.86 -4.56 8.47
N ASN A 603 6.01 -3.82 9.18
CA ASN A 603 6.42 -2.59 9.85
C ASN A 603 6.82 -2.87 11.31
N VAL A 604 7.44 -1.91 11.99
CA VAL A 604 7.92 -2.08 13.37
C VAL A 604 6.80 -2.42 14.34
N PHE A 605 5.61 -1.88 14.15
CA PHE A 605 4.46 -2.11 15.03
C PHE A 605 3.86 -3.49 14.83
N GLN A 606 3.85 -4.00 13.61
CA GLN A 606 3.49 -5.38 13.31
C GLN A 606 4.51 -6.35 13.93
N LEU A 607 5.81 -6.03 13.88
CA LEU A 607 6.84 -6.82 14.56
C LEU A 607 6.65 -6.80 16.09
N ILE A 608 6.50 -5.63 16.70
CA ILE A 608 6.25 -5.47 18.14
C ILE A 608 4.98 -6.23 18.56
N PHE A 609 3.93 -6.16 17.74
CA PHE A 609 2.70 -6.92 17.94
C PHE A 609 2.96 -8.43 17.93
N LEU A 610 3.61 -8.97 16.89
CA LEU A 610 3.88 -10.41 16.77
C LEU A 610 4.78 -10.93 17.90
N ILE A 611 5.81 -10.16 18.29
CA ILE A 611 6.66 -10.47 19.44
C ILE A 611 5.85 -10.51 20.74
N HIS A 612 4.96 -9.53 20.95
CA HIS A 612 4.14 -9.50 22.14
C HIS A 612 3.15 -10.68 22.15
N ARG A 613 2.53 -11.00 21.01
CA ARG A 613 1.60 -12.13 20.88
C ARG A 613 2.30 -13.47 21.08
N SER A 614 3.47 -13.69 20.48
CA SER A 614 4.24 -14.92 20.67
C SER A 614 4.60 -15.13 22.15
N SER A 615 4.99 -14.07 22.85
CA SER A 615 5.26 -14.12 24.28
C SER A 615 4.02 -14.43 25.12
N LEU A 616 2.86 -13.83 24.81
CA LEU A 616 1.61 -14.08 25.54
C LEU A 616 1.10 -15.51 25.35
N LYS A 617 1.14 -16.01 24.10
CA LYS A 617 0.74 -17.36 23.73
C LYS A 617 1.79 -18.43 24.09
N LYS A 618 3.03 -18.01 24.41
CA LYS A 618 4.20 -18.87 24.64
C LYS A 618 4.50 -19.79 23.44
N VAL A 619 4.38 -19.23 22.23
CA VAL A 619 4.67 -19.93 20.97
C VAL A 619 5.86 -19.29 20.28
N SER A 620 6.36 -19.94 19.22
CA SER A 620 7.47 -19.44 18.43
C SER A 620 7.04 -18.20 17.62
N LEU A 621 7.88 -17.16 17.62
CA LEU A 621 7.70 -15.95 16.79
C LEU A 621 7.70 -16.30 15.31
N ILE A 622 8.47 -17.31 14.91
CA ILE A 622 8.47 -17.77 13.51
C ILE A 622 7.08 -18.30 13.15
N ASP A 623 6.44 -19.05 14.04
CA ASP A 623 5.11 -19.61 13.79
C ASP A 623 4.04 -18.52 13.70
N GLU A 624 4.08 -17.52 14.59
CA GLU A 624 3.20 -16.34 14.53
C GLU A 624 3.35 -15.54 13.22
N ILE A 625 4.58 -15.37 12.71
CA ILE A 625 4.81 -14.77 11.39
C ILE A 625 4.23 -15.66 10.29
N MET A 626 4.27 -16.98 10.46
CA MET A 626 3.85 -17.95 9.46
C MET A 626 2.33 -18.12 9.34
N GLU A 627 1.59 -18.03 10.45
CA GLU A 627 0.13 -18.15 10.45
C GLU A 627 -0.52 -17.12 9.50
N THR A 628 0.06 -15.92 9.41
CA THR A 628 -0.45 -14.83 8.55
C THR A 628 -0.31 -15.06 7.02
N ARG A 629 0.23 -16.22 6.57
CA ARG A 629 0.63 -16.44 5.16
C ARG A 629 -0.29 -17.32 4.31
N ALA A 630 -1.21 -18.09 4.90
CA ALA A 630 -1.89 -19.18 4.19
C ALA A 630 -3.05 -18.74 3.27
N PHE A 631 -3.35 -17.44 3.16
CA PHE A 631 -4.54 -16.95 2.47
C PHE A 631 -4.25 -15.66 1.70
N PHE A 632 -4.78 -15.56 0.47
CA PHE A 632 -4.76 -14.36 -0.37
C PHE A 632 -6.20 -13.80 -0.54
N PRO A 633 -6.84 -13.28 0.51
CA PRO A 633 -8.10 -12.58 0.38
C PRO A 633 -7.93 -11.33 -0.49
N ASP A 634 -9.05 -10.84 -0.99
CA ASP A 634 -9.22 -9.54 -1.64
C ASP A 634 -9.00 -8.35 -0.66
N GLN A 635 -8.19 -8.55 0.39
CA GLN A 635 -7.85 -7.62 1.46
C GLN A 635 -6.33 -7.48 1.55
N THR A 636 -5.86 -6.34 2.03
CA THR A 636 -4.44 -5.98 2.15
C THR A 636 -4.05 -5.46 3.53
N ASP A 637 -4.96 -5.56 4.51
CA ASP A 637 -4.72 -5.16 5.90
C ASP A 637 -4.07 -6.31 6.71
N PHE A 638 -2.95 -6.02 7.38
CA PHE A 638 -2.20 -7.00 8.17
C PHE A 638 -3.05 -7.63 9.29
N TYR A 639 -3.74 -6.80 10.06
CA TYR A 639 -4.49 -7.25 11.22
C TYR A 639 -5.71 -8.09 10.82
N TYR A 640 -6.30 -7.80 9.66
CA TYR A 640 -7.30 -8.65 9.02
C TYR A 640 -6.77 -10.05 8.74
N TYR A 641 -5.58 -10.20 8.14
CA TYR A 641 -5.01 -11.53 7.90
C TYR A 641 -4.75 -12.26 9.20
N TYR A 642 -4.13 -11.60 10.18
CA TYR A 642 -3.82 -12.19 11.47
C TYR A 642 -5.10 -12.72 12.17
N LYS A 643 -6.16 -11.91 12.21
CA LYS A 643 -7.44 -12.29 12.84
C LYS A 643 -8.29 -13.29 12.06
N PHE A 644 -7.97 -13.55 10.80
CA PHE A 644 -8.65 -14.61 10.06
C PHE A 644 -8.20 -16.01 10.52
N PHE A 645 -6.98 -16.12 11.05
CA PHE A 645 -6.38 -17.38 11.50
C PHE A 645 -6.37 -17.57 13.02
N ASP A 646 -6.43 -16.47 13.79
CA ASP A 646 -6.59 -16.43 15.26
C ASP A 646 -8.05 -16.70 15.67
#